data_AF-A0A1A0V9E6-F1
#
_entry.id   AF-A0A1A0V9E6-F1
#
_cell.length_a   1.000
_cell.length_b   1.000
_cell.length_c   1.000
_cell.angle_alpha   90.00
_cell.angle_beta   90.00
_cell.angle_gamma   90.00
#
_symmetry.space_group_name_H-M   'P 1'
#
loop_
_entity.id
_entity.type
_entity.pdbx_description
1 polymer ?
#
loop_
_entity_poly.entity_id
_entity_poly.type
_entity_poly.pdbx_seq_one_letter_code
_entity_poly.pdbx_strand_id
1 'polypeptide(L)'
;MKKPDDSGLPDTDPDTEGGPGTQPASLDDLELDSQSTLRPMATQAVFRPEFDDSDDPTFGGGDTEPQNLATIATRMLSPIRRLGGGLVEIARVPERDPLTALMTNPVVAEQKRFCWNCGKPVGRSSSDGHALSEGWCPHCGSAYSFLPQLSPGEIVADQYEIKGCIAHGGLGWVYLAFDHNVNERPVVLKGLVHSGDAEAQVIAMAERQFLAEVTHPGIVKIYNFVEHDDKHGNPVGYIVMEYVGGTSLKQARGTRLPVAEAIGYMLEILPALGYLHSIGLAYNDLKPENIMITEEQLKLIDLGAVSKLNSYGYLYGTPGFQAPEIVRTGPTVATDIYTVGRTLAALTLNLRTRRGRYVDGLPSEDPVLDTYDSFGRFLRRAIDPDPRRRFRSAEEMSSQLLGVLREVVAADTGSPRPGLSTVFSPSRSTFGVDLLVAHTDVYVDGQVHSEKLTAQEIVRALPVPLVDRTDVGAPMLVASVLSQPVHTLDQLRAARHGAIDAEGVDLSESVELPLMEARALLDLGDVAKATRKLDDLATWAGWRWQLVWFRAVAEMLSADYDSATKHFTEVLDTLPGELAPKLALAATAELAGTADELKFYNTVWSTDNGVISAGFGLARAQSVAGSRDEAVQTLDQVPPTSRHFTTARLTSAVTLLSGRSTGEITEQNIRDAARRVEALPDSEPRVLQIRALVLGTAMDWLADNTASSNHILGFPFTEHGLKLGVEASLRALARVAPTQSHRYALIDLANSVRPMSTF
;
A
#
# COMPACT_ATOMS: atom_id res chain seq x y z
N MET A 1 -46.34 10.82 55.91
CA MET A 1 -47.70 11.34 56.19
C MET A 1 -47.64 12.85 56.05
N LYS A 2 -48.48 13.45 55.20
CA LYS A 2 -48.74 14.90 54.95
C LYS A 2 -47.62 15.96 55.14
N LYS A 3 -47.39 16.74 54.07
CA LYS A 3 -46.99 18.16 54.09
C LYS A 3 -48.12 19.01 54.74
N PRO A 4 -47.84 20.17 55.35
CA PRO A 4 -47.87 21.47 54.64
C PRO A 4 -46.66 22.36 55.04
N ASP A 5 -46.35 23.58 54.55
CA ASP A 5 -47.11 24.72 53.97
C ASP A 5 -47.94 25.48 55.06
N ASP A 6 -48.07 26.81 55.15
CA ASP A 6 -47.63 27.97 54.35
C ASP A 6 -47.62 29.29 55.21
N SER A 7 -47.22 30.43 54.62
CA SER A 7 -47.70 31.84 54.80
C SER A 7 -46.69 32.92 55.25
N GLY A 8 -46.67 34.08 54.52
CA GLY A 8 -45.84 35.26 54.87
C GLY A 8 -45.56 36.32 53.78
N LEU A 9 -46.60 36.87 53.11
CA LEU A 9 -46.54 38.01 52.14
C LEU A 9 -46.52 39.40 52.87
N PRO A 10 -46.34 40.60 52.23
CA PRO A 10 -46.66 40.97 50.83
C PRO A 10 -45.75 41.99 50.05
N ASP A 11 -45.98 42.11 48.72
CA ASP A 11 -46.22 43.30 47.82
C ASP A 11 -45.59 44.68 48.15
N THR A 12 -45.21 45.62 47.24
CA THR A 12 -45.38 45.93 45.78
C THR A 12 -44.46 47.15 45.45
N ASP A 13 -44.15 47.72 44.25
CA ASP A 13 -44.18 47.50 42.77
C ASP A 13 -43.40 48.71 42.11
N PRO A 14 -43.43 49.10 40.79
CA PRO A 14 -43.66 48.40 39.50
C PRO A 14 -42.63 48.75 38.37
N ASP A 15 -42.90 48.27 37.13
CA ASP A 15 -42.51 48.79 35.77
C ASP A 15 -41.02 48.76 35.28
N THR A 16 -40.64 48.51 34.00
CA THR A 16 -41.31 47.92 32.79
C THR A 16 -40.28 47.36 31.75
N GLU A 17 -40.80 46.65 30.74
CA GLU A 17 -40.24 45.91 29.58
C GLU A 17 -39.06 46.47 28.72
N GLY A 18 -38.27 45.57 28.10
CA GLY A 18 -38.37 45.35 26.63
C GLY A 18 -37.25 45.79 25.64
N GLY A 19 -36.35 44.88 25.25
CA GLY A 19 -35.56 44.94 23.98
C GLY A 19 -34.44 46.01 23.89
N PRO A 20 -33.81 46.25 22.71
CA PRO A 20 -33.90 45.59 21.40
C PRO A 20 -32.55 44.97 20.93
N GLY A 21 -32.36 44.74 19.63
CA GLY A 21 -31.07 44.38 19.01
C GLY A 21 -30.75 45.21 17.75
N THR A 22 -29.48 45.23 17.32
CA THR A 22 -29.00 46.04 16.18
C THR A 22 -27.90 45.36 15.35
N GLN A 23 -27.85 45.69 14.06
CA GLN A 23 -26.81 45.29 13.09
C GLN A 23 -25.64 46.31 13.03
N PRO A 24 -24.60 46.15 12.16
CA PRO A 24 -23.24 46.61 12.48
C PRO A 24 -22.90 48.05 12.06
N ALA A 25 -21.77 48.54 12.57
CA ALA A 25 -21.03 49.69 12.05
C ALA A 25 -19.88 49.23 11.13
N SER A 26 -19.48 50.07 10.17
CA SER A 26 -18.47 49.78 9.15
C SER A 26 -17.05 50.17 9.56
N LEU A 27 -16.06 49.69 8.80
CA LEU A 27 -14.75 50.34 8.72
C LEU A 27 -14.91 51.70 8.02
N ASP A 28 -14.16 52.70 8.47
CA ASP A 28 -13.05 53.32 7.72
C ASP A 28 -12.27 54.27 8.64
N ASP A 29 -11.02 54.57 8.27
CA ASP A 29 -10.10 55.60 8.79
C ASP A 29 -9.65 55.56 10.28
N LEU A 30 -8.38 55.84 10.65
CA LEU A 30 -7.12 56.02 9.89
C LEU A 30 -5.91 55.82 10.84
N GLU A 31 -4.78 55.31 10.30
CA GLU A 31 -3.35 55.70 10.47
C GLU A 31 -2.76 56.29 11.78
N LEU A 32 -1.45 56.22 12.14
CA LEU A 32 -0.13 55.85 11.54
C LEU A 32 0.83 55.57 12.76
N ASP A 33 2.10 55.12 12.77
CA ASP A 33 3.18 54.77 11.81
C ASP A 33 4.22 53.82 12.52
N SER A 34 5.29 53.37 11.81
CA SER A 34 6.71 53.24 12.24
C SER A 34 7.08 52.65 13.62
N GLN A 35 8.04 51.71 13.80
CA GLN A 35 9.06 51.02 13.00
C GLN A 35 9.70 49.94 13.94
N SER A 36 10.56 48.96 13.60
CA SER A 36 11.18 48.35 12.39
C SER A 36 11.75 46.97 12.84
N THR A 37 12.57 46.14 12.17
CA THR A 37 13.46 46.17 10.97
C THR A 37 13.69 44.72 10.46
N LEU A 38 14.15 44.56 9.21
CA LEU A 38 15.16 43.61 8.66
C LEU A 38 15.38 42.22 9.36
N ARG A 39 15.53 41.05 8.68
CA ARG A 39 15.70 40.59 7.27
C ARG A 39 15.75 39.02 7.29
N PRO A 40 15.90 38.28 6.17
CA PRO A 40 15.36 38.41 4.81
C PRO A 40 14.77 37.09 4.25
N MET A 41 14.03 37.14 3.14
CA MET A 41 14.03 36.07 2.12
C MET A 41 14.07 36.68 0.72
N ALA A 42 14.61 35.95 -0.25
CA ALA A 42 14.91 36.48 -1.58
C ALA A 42 14.17 35.75 -2.71
N THR A 43 13.62 36.57 -3.60
CA THR A 43 13.22 36.33 -5.00
C THR A 43 13.77 35.08 -5.71
N GLN A 44 12.91 34.47 -6.53
CA GLN A 44 13.22 34.30 -7.95
C GLN A 44 11.96 34.52 -8.80
N ALA A 45 12.13 35.02 -10.03
CA ALA A 45 11.06 35.39 -10.95
C ALA A 45 11.20 34.64 -12.28
N VAL A 46 10.09 34.48 -13.01
CA VAL A 46 10.10 33.82 -14.32
C VAL A 46 10.64 34.78 -15.39
N PHE A 47 11.64 34.31 -16.12
CA PHE A 47 12.17 34.97 -17.33
C PHE A 47 12.00 34.01 -18.50
N ARG A 48 11.52 34.52 -19.65
CA ARG A 48 11.55 33.81 -20.94
C ARG A 48 12.02 34.79 -22.02
N PRO A 49 13.02 34.42 -22.84
CA PRO A 49 13.54 35.28 -23.90
C PRO A 49 12.62 35.29 -25.12
N GLU A 50 12.87 36.27 -25.99
CA GLU A 50 12.24 36.44 -27.30
C GLU A 50 12.61 35.30 -28.27
N PHE A 51 11.72 35.03 -29.23
CA PHE A 51 12.08 34.44 -30.51
C PHE A 51 11.38 35.22 -31.63
N ASP A 52 12.10 35.39 -32.73
CA ASP A 52 11.68 36.09 -33.95
C ASP A 52 10.92 35.13 -34.87
N ASP A 53 9.83 35.62 -35.47
CA ASP A 53 9.10 34.95 -36.55
C ASP A 53 8.38 36.03 -37.37
N SER A 54 9.11 36.60 -38.34
CA SER A 54 8.60 37.59 -39.28
C SER A 54 8.35 36.98 -40.65
N ASP A 55 7.10 36.66 -40.97
CA ASP A 55 6.59 36.63 -42.35
C ASP A 55 5.05 36.73 -42.38
N ASP A 56 4.52 37.73 -43.10
CA ASP A 56 3.08 38.03 -43.25
C ASP A 56 2.61 37.77 -44.69
N PRO A 57 1.57 36.94 -44.90
CA PRO A 57 0.90 36.82 -46.19
C PRO A 57 -0.56 37.33 -46.18
N THR A 58 -0.73 38.64 -46.08
CA THR A 58 -1.73 39.46 -46.81
C THR A 58 -3.23 39.41 -46.43
N PHE A 59 -3.84 40.61 -46.45
CA PHE A 59 -5.26 40.85 -46.24
C PHE A 59 -6.19 40.19 -47.29
N GLY A 60 -7.26 39.55 -46.81
CA GLY A 60 -8.48 39.29 -47.57
C GLY A 60 -9.70 39.64 -46.71
N GLY A 61 -10.37 40.76 -47.00
CA GLY A 61 -11.58 41.17 -46.28
C GLY A 61 -12.83 40.49 -46.85
N GLY A 62 -13.65 39.88 -45.99
CA GLY A 62 -14.90 39.22 -46.37
C GLY A 62 -15.85 39.04 -45.18
N ASP A 63 -17.06 39.55 -45.36
CA ASP A 63 -18.29 39.51 -44.57
C ASP A 63 -18.38 38.60 -43.32
N THR A 64 -18.83 39.19 -42.20
CA THR A 64 -19.16 38.48 -40.96
C THR A 64 -20.55 37.83 -41.02
N GLU A 65 -20.63 36.57 -41.48
CA GLU A 65 -21.76 35.69 -41.14
C GLU A 65 -21.46 34.87 -39.86
N PRO A 66 -22.42 34.74 -38.93
CA PRO A 66 -22.24 33.95 -37.70
C PRO A 66 -22.38 32.45 -37.99
N GLN A 67 -21.30 31.80 -38.40
CA GLN A 67 -21.29 30.35 -38.60
C GLN A 67 -21.51 29.61 -37.27
N ASN A 68 -22.61 28.86 -37.19
CA ASN A 68 -22.92 27.95 -36.08
C ASN A 68 -21.98 26.73 -36.09
N LEU A 69 -20.76 26.92 -35.56
CA LEU A 69 -19.84 25.83 -35.23
C LEU A 69 -19.73 25.67 -33.71
N ALA A 70 -20.87 25.33 -33.10
CA ALA A 70 -20.91 24.67 -31.81
C ALA A 70 -20.40 23.22 -31.96
N THR A 71 -19.12 23.08 -32.31
CA THR A 71 -18.43 21.79 -32.37
C THR A 71 -18.31 21.24 -30.96
N ILE A 72 -19.31 20.46 -30.54
CA ILE A 72 -19.30 19.75 -29.27
C ILE A 72 -18.10 18.81 -29.29
N ALA A 73 -17.03 19.21 -28.60
CA ALA A 73 -15.82 18.42 -28.46
C ALA A 73 -16.15 17.19 -27.59
N THR A 74 -16.57 16.10 -28.25
CA THR A 74 -16.78 14.80 -27.61
C THR A 74 -15.48 14.40 -26.95
N ARG A 75 -15.52 14.35 -25.62
CA ARG A 75 -14.35 14.16 -24.76
C ARG A 75 -13.82 12.73 -24.92
N MET A 76 -12.96 12.51 -25.91
CA MET A 76 -12.35 11.20 -26.17
C MET A 76 -11.65 10.69 -24.91
N LEU A 77 -12.28 9.71 -24.26
CA LEU A 77 -11.72 9.06 -23.09
C LEU A 77 -10.52 8.22 -23.51
N SER A 78 -9.44 8.27 -22.73
CA SER A 78 -8.31 7.35 -22.90
C SER A 78 -8.81 5.91 -22.87
N PRO A 79 -8.47 5.05 -23.84
CA PRO A 79 -8.88 3.63 -23.84
C PRO A 79 -8.27 2.85 -22.66
N ILE A 80 -7.24 3.40 -22.04
CA ILE A 80 -6.62 2.90 -20.81
C ILE A 80 -7.17 3.67 -19.60
N ARG A 81 -7.56 2.91 -18.57
CA ARG A 81 -7.94 3.33 -17.22
C ARG A 81 -6.80 3.02 -16.26
N ARG A 82 -6.61 3.84 -15.22
CA ARG A 82 -5.50 3.74 -14.26
C ARG A 82 -6.02 3.51 -12.84
N LEU A 83 -5.67 2.37 -12.24
CA LEU A 83 -6.07 1.99 -10.87
C LEU A 83 -4.88 2.03 -9.89
N GLY A 84 -5.16 1.88 -8.59
CA GLY A 84 -4.14 1.76 -7.54
C GLY A 84 -3.17 2.94 -7.50
N GLY A 85 -3.67 4.17 -7.61
CA GLY A 85 -2.84 5.38 -7.68
C GLY A 85 -2.10 5.59 -9.01
N GLY A 86 -2.46 4.84 -10.07
CA GLY A 86 -1.79 4.88 -11.37
C GLY A 86 -0.72 3.81 -11.57
N LEU A 87 -0.61 2.85 -10.65
CA LEU A 87 0.32 1.71 -10.74
C LEU A 87 -0.15 0.60 -11.69
N VAL A 88 -1.46 0.55 -12.01
CA VAL A 88 -2.06 -0.50 -12.84
C VAL A 88 -2.81 0.13 -14.01
N GLU A 89 -2.49 -0.30 -15.23
CA GLU A 89 -3.18 0.11 -16.45
C GLU A 89 -4.10 -1.00 -16.96
N ILE A 90 -5.37 -0.66 -17.21
CA ILE A 90 -6.43 -1.61 -17.56
C ILE A 90 -7.22 -1.05 -18.74
N ALA A 91 -7.57 -1.89 -19.72
CA ALA A 91 -8.44 -1.49 -20.82
C ALA A 91 -9.85 -1.12 -20.31
N ARG A 92 -10.42 -0.02 -20.80
CA ARG A 92 -11.82 0.31 -20.51
C ARG A 92 -12.76 -0.74 -21.11
N VAL A 93 -13.73 -1.16 -20.32
CA VAL A 93 -14.88 -1.92 -20.79
C VAL A 93 -15.91 -0.90 -21.30
N PRO A 94 -16.19 -0.80 -22.60
CA PRO A 94 -17.18 0.15 -23.10
C PRO A 94 -18.56 -0.18 -22.54
N GLU A 95 -19.38 0.84 -22.26
CA GLU A 95 -20.74 0.61 -21.77
C GLU A 95 -21.58 -0.16 -22.80
N ARG A 96 -22.29 -1.18 -22.33
CA ARG A 96 -23.20 -1.98 -23.16
C ARG A 96 -24.57 -1.33 -23.25
N ASP A 97 -25.10 -1.25 -24.47
CA ASP A 97 -26.53 -0.99 -24.71
C ASP A 97 -27.38 -1.98 -23.88
N PRO A 98 -28.28 -1.49 -23.00
CA PRO A 98 -29.14 -2.34 -22.19
C PRO A 98 -29.87 -3.43 -22.97
N LEU A 99 -30.32 -3.15 -24.21
CA LEU A 99 -31.05 -4.10 -25.04
C LEU A 99 -30.15 -5.27 -25.49
N THR A 100 -28.84 -5.06 -25.64
CA THR A 100 -27.88 -6.14 -25.96
C THR A 100 -27.63 -7.11 -24.79
N ALA A 101 -28.03 -6.73 -23.56
CA ALA A 101 -27.95 -7.62 -22.40
C ALA A 101 -29.16 -8.57 -22.27
N LEU A 102 -30.22 -8.38 -23.08
CA LEU A 102 -31.42 -9.20 -23.02
C LEU A 102 -31.16 -10.65 -23.49
N MET A 103 -31.57 -11.61 -22.66
CA MET A 103 -31.45 -13.03 -22.97
C MET A 103 -32.53 -13.46 -23.98
N THR A 104 -32.09 -13.86 -25.18
CA THR A 104 -32.97 -14.29 -26.28
C THR A 104 -33.86 -15.50 -25.96
N ASN A 105 -33.47 -16.31 -24.96
CA ASN A 105 -34.27 -17.40 -24.41
C ASN A 105 -33.94 -17.58 -22.91
N PRO A 106 -34.76 -17.05 -21.98
CA PRO A 106 -34.49 -17.10 -20.55
C PRO A 106 -34.81 -18.48 -19.94
N VAL A 107 -33.87 -19.43 -20.10
CA VAL A 107 -33.98 -20.80 -19.55
C VAL A 107 -32.76 -21.15 -18.70
N VAL A 108 -33.00 -21.57 -17.46
CA VAL A 108 -31.95 -22.17 -16.61
C VAL A 108 -31.68 -23.61 -17.07
N ALA A 109 -30.58 -23.81 -17.79
CA ALA A 109 -30.10 -25.13 -18.20
C ALA A 109 -29.93 -26.07 -17.00
N GLU A 110 -30.36 -27.33 -17.12
CA GLU A 110 -30.46 -28.31 -16.02
C GLU A 110 -29.23 -28.36 -15.11
N GLN A 111 -28.03 -28.42 -15.70
CA GLN A 111 -26.76 -28.46 -14.98
C GLN A 111 -26.59 -27.34 -13.94
N LYS A 112 -27.20 -26.17 -14.16
CA LYS A 112 -27.19 -24.99 -13.26
C LYS A 112 -28.35 -24.94 -12.25
N ARG A 113 -29.30 -25.88 -12.27
CA ARG A 113 -30.48 -25.89 -11.38
C ARG A 113 -30.14 -26.44 -9.99
N PHE A 114 -30.16 -25.58 -8.97
CA PHE A 114 -29.90 -25.94 -7.57
C PHE A 114 -30.96 -25.30 -6.67
N CYS A 115 -31.29 -25.95 -5.55
CA CYS A 115 -32.17 -25.37 -4.54
C CYS A 115 -31.46 -24.19 -3.86
N TRP A 116 -32.12 -23.03 -3.83
CA TRP A 116 -31.61 -21.81 -3.21
C TRP A 116 -31.27 -21.97 -1.72
N ASN A 117 -32.11 -22.72 -0.99
CA ASN A 117 -31.94 -22.97 0.45
C ASN A 117 -30.82 -23.98 0.73
N CYS A 118 -30.96 -25.24 0.29
CA CYS A 118 -30.02 -26.31 0.67
C CYS A 118 -28.83 -26.51 -0.30
N GLY A 119 -28.78 -25.80 -1.44
CA GLY A 119 -27.70 -25.89 -2.43
C GLY A 119 -27.60 -27.21 -3.20
N LYS A 120 -28.50 -28.17 -2.99
CA LYS A 120 -28.51 -29.47 -3.70
C LYS A 120 -29.12 -29.34 -5.10
N PRO A 121 -28.75 -30.21 -6.07
CA PRO A 121 -29.41 -30.26 -7.38
C PRO A 121 -30.92 -30.46 -7.26
N VAL A 122 -31.69 -29.76 -8.08
CA VAL A 122 -33.15 -29.93 -8.24
C VAL A 122 -33.54 -29.74 -9.70
N GLY A 123 -34.77 -30.07 -10.08
CA GLY A 123 -35.30 -29.86 -11.44
C GLY A 123 -34.47 -30.55 -12.53
N ARG A 124 -33.99 -31.78 -12.25
CA ARG A 124 -33.13 -32.58 -13.15
C ARG A 124 -33.93 -33.72 -13.77
N SER A 125 -33.56 -34.10 -14.98
CA SER A 125 -34.04 -35.31 -15.65
C SER A 125 -33.60 -36.59 -14.92
N SER A 126 -34.44 -37.61 -14.93
CA SER A 126 -34.15 -38.97 -14.43
C SER A 126 -34.66 -40.02 -15.43
N SER A 127 -34.50 -41.30 -15.10
CA SER A 127 -35.16 -42.40 -15.84
C SER A 127 -36.68 -42.34 -15.81
N ASP A 128 -37.24 -41.66 -14.81
CA ASP A 128 -38.64 -41.77 -14.41
C ASP A 128 -39.44 -40.48 -14.69
N GLY A 129 -38.78 -39.43 -15.21
CA GLY A 129 -39.44 -38.15 -15.49
C GLY A 129 -38.55 -37.07 -16.12
N HIS A 130 -39.20 -36.12 -16.79
CA HIS A 130 -38.55 -34.93 -17.37
C HIS A 130 -38.16 -33.90 -16.31
N ALA A 131 -37.19 -33.06 -16.67
CA ALA A 131 -36.61 -32.05 -15.79
C ALA A 131 -37.54 -30.86 -15.51
N LEU A 132 -38.35 -30.98 -14.45
CA LEU A 132 -39.27 -29.91 -14.01
C LEU A 132 -38.52 -28.58 -13.80
N SER A 133 -39.07 -27.51 -14.37
CA SER A 133 -38.56 -26.14 -14.19
C SER A 133 -39.06 -25.49 -12.90
N GLU A 134 -40.09 -26.05 -12.27
CA GLU A 134 -40.70 -25.56 -11.02
C GLU A 134 -41.12 -26.73 -10.13
N GLY A 135 -41.25 -26.51 -8.82
CA GLY A 135 -41.73 -27.51 -7.86
C GLY A 135 -41.10 -27.35 -6.48
N TRP A 136 -41.02 -28.45 -5.71
CA TRP A 136 -40.48 -28.46 -4.36
C TRP A 136 -39.20 -29.30 -4.26
N CYS A 137 -38.22 -28.83 -3.47
CA CYS A 137 -36.95 -29.52 -3.32
C CYS A 137 -37.13 -30.84 -2.53
N PRO A 138 -36.82 -32.03 -3.11
CA PRO A 138 -37.04 -33.33 -2.46
C PRO A 138 -36.10 -33.59 -1.27
N HIS A 139 -35.29 -32.60 -0.86
CA HIS A 139 -34.34 -32.70 0.23
C HIS A 139 -34.59 -31.73 1.39
N CYS A 140 -35.45 -30.72 1.22
CA CYS A 140 -35.73 -29.72 2.26
C CYS A 140 -37.11 -29.05 2.16
N GLY A 141 -37.98 -29.47 1.23
CA GLY A 141 -39.34 -28.93 1.09
C GLY A 141 -39.46 -27.54 0.48
N SER A 142 -38.37 -26.74 0.41
CA SER A 142 -38.40 -25.40 -0.19
C SER A 142 -38.83 -25.43 -1.66
N ALA A 143 -39.80 -24.57 -2.02
CA ALA A 143 -40.22 -24.36 -3.39
C ALA A 143 -39.06 -23.79 -4.24
N TYR A 144 -39.10 -24.06 -5.54
CA TYR A 144 -38.21 -23.46 -6.54
C TYR A 144 -38.97 -23.20 -7.84
N SER A 145 -38.65 -22.08 -8.48
CA SER A 145 -38.96 -21.82 -9.88
C SER A 145 -37.69 -21.42 -10.62
N PHE A 146 -37.56 -21.87 -11.86
CA PHE A 146 -36.57 -21.43 -12.83
C PHE A 146 -37.21 -20.70 -14.02
N LEU A 147 -38.51 -20.38 -13.96
CA LEU A 147 -39.21 -19.62 -14.99
C LEU A 147 -39.19 -18.11 -14.67
N PRO A 148 -39.13 -17.23 -15.68
CA PRO A 148 -39.39 -15.80 -15.49
C PRO A 148 -40.77 -15.59 -14.89
N GLN A 149 -40.83 -14.79 -13.82
CA GLN A 149 -42.10 -14.40 -13.19
C GLN A 149 -42.72 -13.25 -13.98
N LEU A 150 -41.93 -12.20 -14.25
CA LEU A 150 -42.30 -11.09 -15.13
C LEU A 150 -42.02 -11.39 -16.60
N SER A 151 -42.81 -10.80 -17.49
CA SER A 151 -42.86 -11.05 -18.93
C SER A 151 -42.52 -9.78 -19.75
N PRO A 152 -41.93 -9.87 -20.95
CA PRO A 152 -41.72 -8.70 -21.80
C PRO A 152 -43.04 -8.00 -22.17
N GLY A 153 -43.09 -6.68 -22.06
CA GLY A 153 -44.30 -5.85 -22.27
C GLY A 153 -45.23 -5.74 -21.06
N GLU A 154 -44.90 -6.40 -19.94
CA GLU A 154 -45.58 -6.24 -18.65
C GLU A 154 -45.15 -4.91 -18.00
N ILE A 155 -46.08 -4.20 -17.34
CA ILE A 155 -45.76 -2.97 -16.61
C ILE A 155 -45.91 -3.24 -15.12
N VAL A 156 -44.81 -3.05 -14.38
CA VAL A 156 -44.79 -3.18 -12.91
C VAL A 156 -45.08 -1.83 -12.27
N ALA A 157 -46.02 -1.83 -11.32
CA ALA A 157 -46.45 -0.67 -10.52
C ALA A 157 -46.74 0.60 -11.36
N ASP A 158 -47.38 0.43 -12.52
CA ASP A 158 -47.71 1.47 -13.51
C ASP A 158 -46.52 2.35 -13.99
N GLN A 159 -45.28 1.94 -13.71
CA GLN A 159 -44.07 2.74 -13.96
C GLN A 159 -43.00 2.03 -14.80
N TYR A 160 -42.82 0.71 -14.61
CA TYR A 160 -41.65 -0.02 -15.11
C TYR A 160 -42.03 -1.03 -16.20
N GLU A 161 -41.80 -0.70 -17.46
CA GLU A 161 -42.09 -1.60 -18.59
C GLU A 161 -40.96 -2.63 -18.78
N ILE A 162 -41.26 -3.90 -18.51
CA ILE A 162 -40.33 -5.02 -18.57
C ILE A 162 -39.93 -5.30 -20.02
N LYS A 163 -38.62 -5.27 -20.31
CA LYS A 163 -38.07 -5.63 -21.64
C LYS A 163 -37.61 -7.09 -21.71
N GLY A 164 -37.29 -7.70 -20.56
CA GLY A 164 -36.97 -9.13 -20.43
C GLY A 164 -35.86 -9.42 -19.42
N CYS A 165 -35.41 -10.67 -19.36
CA CYS A 165 -34.37 -11.08 -18.42
C CYS A 165 -32.96 -10.77 -18.93
N ILE A 166 -32.07 -10.32 -18.03
CA ILE A 166 -30.64 -10.10 -18.30
C ILE A 166 -29.73 -11.08 -17.55
N ALA A 167 -30.18 -11.63 -16.42
CA ALA A 167 -29.44 -12.63 -15.65
C ALA A 167 -30.35 -13.53 -14.79
N HIS A 168 -29.80 -14.63 -14.28
CA HIS A 168 -30.41 -15.45 -13.23
C HIS A 168 -29.41 -15.63 -12.09
N GLY A 169 -29.79 -15.22 -10.88
CA GLY A 169 -28.95 -15.25 -9.68
C GLY A 169 -29.40 -16.29 -8.65
N GLY A 170 -29.16 -15.99 -7.37
CA GLY A 170 -29.71 -16.76 -6.25
C GLY A 170 -31.21 -16.56 -6.12
N LEU A 171 -31.64 -15.31 -5.97
CA LEU A 171 -33.04 -14.82 -5.87
C LEU A 171 -33.84 -14.89 -7.19
N GLY A 172 -33.57 -15.90 -8.03
CA GLY A 172 -34.25 -16.09 -9.31
C GLY A 172 -33.76 -15.13 -10.42
N TRP A 173 -34.68 -14.72 -11.28
CA TRP A 173 -34.41 -13.89 -12.46
C TRP A 173 -34.19 -12.41 -12.13
N VAL A 174 -33.39 -11.77 -12.97
CA VAL A 174 -33.07 -10.34 -12.95
C VAL A 174 -33.51 -9.75 -14.28
N TYR A 175 -34.34 -8.71 -14.25
CA TYR A 175 -35.05 -8.16 -15.41
C TYR A 175 -34.55 -6.76 -15.74
N LEU A 176 -34.47 -6.43 -17.04
CA LEU A 176 -34.37 -5.05 -17.52
C LEU A 176 -35.77 -4.48 -17.70
N ALA A 177 -35.97 -3.24 -17.26
CA ALA A 177 -37.16 -2.44 -17.52
C ALA A 177 -36.77 -1.01 -17.91
N PHE A 178 -37.70 -0.28 -18.53
CA PHE A 178 -37.59 1.17 -18.70
C PHE A 178 -38.51 1.89 -17.70
N ASP A 179 -37.99 2.92 -17.04
CA ASP A 179 -38.72 3.76 -16.09
C ASP A 179 -39.39 4.94 -16.82
N HIS A 180 -40.72 4.88 -17.00
CA HIS A 180 -41.46 5.92 -17.71
C HIS A 180 -41.47 7.27 -16.98
N ASN A 181 -41.27 7.31 -15.65
CA ASN A 181 -41.21 8.56 -14.89
C ASN A 181 -39.86 9.28 -15.05
N VAL A 182 -38.84 8.63 -15.63
CA VAL A 182 -37.47 9.16 -15.74
C VAL A 182 -36.94 8.98 -17.18
N ASN A 183 -37.68 9.50 -18.16
CA ASN A 183 -37.30 9.52 -19.59
C ASN A 183 -36.90 8.13 -20.14
N GLU A 184 -37.69 7.10 -19.85
CA GLU A 184 -37.46 5.70 -20.28
C GLU A 184 -36.12 5.12 -19.82
N ARG A 185 -35.58 5.61 -18.69
CA ARG A 185 -34.28 5.18 -18.17
C ARG A 185 -34.21 3.65 -17.99
N PRO A 186 -33.13 2.98 -18.44
CA PRO A 186 -32.91 1.57 -18.13
C PRO A 186 -32.68 1.36 -16.63
N VAL A 187 -33.52 0.52 -16.03
CA VAL A 187 -33.46 0.09 -14.64
C VAL A 187 -33.52 -1.44 -14.55
N VAL A 188 -33.10 -1.99 -13.42
CA VAL A 188 -33.07 -3.43 -13.18
C VAL A 188 -34.01 -3.79 -12.03
N LEU A 189 -34.86 -4.81 -12.25
CA LEU A 189 -35.74 -5.37 -11.22
C LEU A 189 -35.24 -6.75 -10.78
N LYS A 190 -35.37 -7.03 -9.48
CA LYS A 190 -34.98 -8.30 -8.86
C LYS A 190 -35.90 -8.61 -7.67
N GLY A 191 -36.35 -9.86 -7.55
CA GLY A 191 -37.21 -10.29 -6.43
C GLY A 191 -36.48 -10.28 -5.08
N LEU A 192 -37.18 -9.91 -4.01
CA LEU A 192 -36.61 -9.78 -2.67
C LEU A 192 -36.50 -11.11 -1.90
N VAL A 193 -37.47 -12.01 -2.07
CA VAL A 193 -37.53 -13.32 -1.41
C VAL A 193 -38.05 -14.40 -2.37
N HIS A 194 -37.66 -15.66 -2.14
CA HIS A 194 -38.06 -16.80 -2.98
C HIS A 194 -39.49 -17.29 -2.78
N SER A 195 -40.04 -17.08 -1.59
CA SER A 195 -41.34 -17.59 -1.17
C SER A 195 -41.71 -16.93 0.16
N GLY A 196 -42.91 -16.37 0.23
CA GLY A 196 -43.50 -15.77 1.41
C GLY A 196 -44.97 -15.46 1.14
N ASP A 197 -45.76 -15.29 2.19
CA ASP A 197 -47.06 -14.64 2.11
C ASP A 197 -46.89 -13.12 1.96
N ALA A 198 -47.98 -12.39 1.73
CA ALA A 198 -47.95 -10.94 1.57
C ALA A 198 -47.31 -10.22 2.79
N GLU A 199 -47.50 -10.75 4.00
CA GLU A 199 -46.90 -10.20 5.22
C GLU A 199 -45.38 -10.33 5.20
N ALA A 200 -44.84 -11.50 4.82
CA ALA A 200 -43.40 -11.68 4.63
C ALA A 200 -42.80 -10.80 3.52
N GLN A 201 -43.55 -10.46 2.47
CA GLN A 201 -43.10 -9.57 1.39
C GLN A 201 -43.02 -8.11 1.87
N VAL A 202 -44.08 -7.61 2.52
CA VAL A 202 -44.12 -6.27 3.13
C VAL A 202 -43.01 -6.10 4.17
N ILE A 203 -42.77 -7.10 5.02
CA ILE A 203 -41.65 -7.11 5.97
C ILE A 203 -40.31 -7.07 5.22
N ALA A 204 -40.13 -7.90 4.18
CA ALA A 204 -38.88 -7.94 3.41
C ALA A 204 -38.57 -6.63 2.66
N MET A 205 -39.59 -5.83 2.31
CA MET A 205 -39.46 -4.46 1.79
C MET A 205 -39.12 -3.47 2.91
N ALA A 206 -39.90 -3.45 3.99
CA ALA A 206 -39.70 -2.53 5.11
C ALA A 206 -38.32 -2.68 5.78
N GLU A 207 -37.82 -3.91 5.91
CA GLU A 207 -36.47 -4.20 6.41
C GLU A 207 -35.35 -3.71 5.48
N ARG A 208 -35.63 -3.47 4.20
CA ARG A 208 -34.65 -3.07 3.16
C ARG A 208 -34.76 -1.64 2.67
N GLN A 209 -35.81 -0.91 3.05
CA GLN A 209 -36.07 0.47 2.59
C GLN A 209 -34.86 1.41 2.78
N PHE A 210 -34.06 1.20 3.84
CA PHE A 210 -32.84 1.97 4.12
C PHE A 210 -31.78 1.90 3.00
N LEU A 211 -31.83 0.89 2.12
CA LEU A 211 -30.90 0.78 0.99
C LEU A 211 -31.11 1.88 -0.07
N ALA A 212 -32.26 2.58 -0.05
CA ALA A 212 -32.50 3.76 -0.89
C ALA A 212 -31.67 4.99 -0.45
N GLU A 213 -31.20 5.03 0.80
CA GLU A 213 -30.36 6.12 1.32
C GLU A 213 -28.87 5.92 0.97
N VAL A 214 -28.46 4.68 0.69
CA VAL A 214 -27.07 4.27 0.41
C VAL A 214 -26.58 4.90 -0.90
N THR A 215 -25.79 5.97 -0.80
CA THR A 215 -25.37 6.80 -1.93
C THR A 215 -23.85 6.91 -2.01
N HIS A 216 -23.25 6.06 -2.85
CA HIS A 216 -21.81 6.05 -3.13
C HIS A 216 -21.55 5.72 -4.62
N PRO A 217 -20.58 6.36 -5.31
CA PRO A 217 -20.35 6.13 -6.76
C PRO A 217 -20.10 4.66 -7.11
N GLY A 218 -19.19 4.01 -6.37
CA GLY A 218 -18.85 2.58 -6.52
C GLY A 218 -19.91 1.60 -5.97
N ILE A 219 -21.14 2.04 -5.73
CA ILE A 219 -22.28 1.18 -5.35
C ILE A 219 -23.40 1.38 -6.38
N VAL A 220 -24.15 0.32 -6.65
CA VAL A 220 -25.39 0.36 -7.45
C VAL A 220 -26.45 1.19 -6.71
N LYS A 221 -27.02 2.20 -7.38
CA LYS A 221 -28.09 3.00 -6.77
C LYS A 221 -29.41 2.21 -6.74
N ILE A 222 -30.07 2.19 -5.58
CA ILE A 222 -31.46 1.75 -5.46
C ILE A 222 -32.37 2.96 -5.75
N TYR A 223 -33.44 2.76 -6.51
CA TYR A 223 -34.40 3.82 -6.84
C TYR A 223 -35.75 3.64 -6.17
N ASN A 224 -36.23 2.39 -6.06
CA ASN A 224 -37.56 2.11 -5.52
C ASN A 224 -37.67 0.66 -5.01
N PHE A 225 -38.72 0.42 -4.23
CA PHE A 225 -39.20 -0.91 -3.88
C PHE A 225 -40.67 -1.00 -4.29
N VAL A 226 -41.05 -2.04 -5.04
CA VAL A 226 -42.39 -2.16 -5.64
C VAL A 226 -42.95 -3.56 -5.45
N GLU A 227 -44.27 -3.65 -5.32
CA GLU A 227 -45.01 -4.91 -5.32
C GLU A 227 -45.61 -5.16 -6.70
N HIS A 228 -45.68 -6.42 -7.11
CA HIS A 228 -46.39 -6.87 -8.31
C HIS A 228 -46.93 -8.27 -8.09
N ASP A 229 -48.15 -8.55 -8.56
CA ASP A 229 -48.76 -9.87 -8.40
C ASP A 229 -48.06 -10.94 -9.24
N ASP A 230 -47.85 -12.12 -8.67
CA ASP A 230 -47.42 -13.30 -9.40
C ASP A 230 -48.55 -13.90 -10.26
N LYS A 231 -48.22 -14.95 -11.02
CA LYS A 231 -49.18 -15.66 -11.91
C LYS A 231 -50.29 -16.42 -11.15
N HIS A 232 -50.30 -16.34 -9.82
CA HIS A 232 -51.30 -16.92 -8.93
C HIS A 232 -52.08 -15.85 -8.14
N GLY A 233 -51.74 -14.55 -8.29
CA GLY A 233 -52.38 -13.45 -7.58
C GLY A 233 -51.83 -13.20 -6.17
N ASN A 234 -50.58 -13.58 -5.90
CA ASN A 234 -49.88 -13.21 -4.66
C ASN A 234 -48.95 -12.02 -4.93
N PRO A 235 -48.93 -10.96 -4.09
CA PRO A 235 -47.98 -9.87 -4.26
C PRO A 235 -46.55 -10.35 -4.02
N VAL A 236 -45.62 -9.91 -4.87
CA VAL A 236 -44.18 -10.19 -4.76
C VAL A 236 -43.41 -8.87 -4.74
N GLY A 237 -42.54 -8.70 -3.75
CA GLY A 237 -41.69 -7.52 -3.62
C GLY A 237 -40.46 -7.57 -4.53
N TYR A 238 -40.22 -6.50 -5.27
CA TYR A 238 -39.08 -6.27 -6.14
C TYR A 238 -38.28 -5.04 -5.69
N ILE A 239 -36.95 -5.14 -5.77
CA ILE A 239 -36.06 -3.97 -5.69
C ILE A 239 -35.78 -3.43 -7.10
N VAL A 240 -35.89 -2.11 -7.27
CA VAL A 240 -35.59 -1.38 -8.50
C VAL A 240 -34.25 -0.67 -8.34
N MET A 241 -33.31 -0.92 -9.26
CA MET A 241 -31.94 -0.42 -9.16
C MET A 241 -31.35 0.04 -10.49
N GLU A 242 -30.24 0.76 -10.42
CA GLU A 242 -29.43 1.24 -11.54
C GLU A 242 -29.06 0.09 -12.51
N TYR A 243 -29.36 0.26 -13.80
CA TYR A 243 -28.72 -0.58 -14.82
C TYR A 243 -27.23 -0.22 -14.91
N VAL A 244 -26.37 -1.23 -14.79
CA VAL A 244 -24.92 -1.08 -14.83
C VAL A 244 -24.39 -1.89 -16.02
N GLY A 245 -24.12 -1.22 -17.15
CA GLY A 245 -23.76 -1.82 -18.45
C GLY A 245 -22.35 -2.43 -18.53
N GLY A 246 -21.88 -3.06 -17.46
CA GLY A 246 -20.51 -3.52 -17.27
C GLY A 246 -20.26 -5.01 -17.49
N THR A 247 -19.14 -5.50 -16.96
CA THR A 247 -18.79 -6.93 -16.87
C THR A 247 -18.31 -7.28 -15.47
N SER A 248 -18.82 -8.37 -14.89
CA SER A 248 -18.41 -8.84 -13.55
C SER A 248 -16.97 -9.37 -13.52
N LEU A 249 -16.27 -9.23 -12.39
CA LEU A 249 -14.93 -9.80 -12.18
C LEU A 249 -14.88 -11.35 -12.18
N LYS A 250 -16.03 -12.03 -12.27
CA LYS A 250 -16.17 -13.48 -12.35
C LYS A 250 -15.38 -14.09 -13.52
N GLN A 251 -14.21 -14.65 -13.21
CA GLN A 251 -13.34 -15.31 -14.18
C GLN A 251 -13.91 -16.63 -14.72
N ALA A 252 -13.48 -17.00 -15.93
CA ALA A 252 -13.72 -18.32 -16.49
C ALA A 252 -12.99 -19.41 -15.67
N ARG A 253 -13.50 -20.65 -15.71
CA ARG A 253 -12.94 -21.74 -14.91
C ARG A 253 -11.54 -22.11 -15.42
N GLY A 254 -10.52 -21.85 -14.60
CA GLY A 254 -9.10 -22.06 -14.93
C GLY A 254 -8.36 -20.76 -15.29
N THR A 255 -9.08 -19.65 -15.49
CA THR A 255 -8.50 -18.32 -15.69
C THR A 255 -8.31 -17.62 -14.34
N ARG A 256 -7.24 -16.84 -14.22
CA ARG A 256 -6.91 -15.99 -13.07
C ARG A 256 -6.43 -14.63 -13.55
N LEU A 257 -6.64 -13.61 -12.72
CA LEU A 257 -6.10 -12.28 -12.94
C LEU A 257 -4.65 -12.19 -12.44
N PRO A 258 -3.80 -11.37 -13.07
CA PRO A 258 -2.56 -10.90 -12.45
C PRO A 258 -2.82 -10.29 -11.07
N VAL A 259 -1.87 -10.45 -10.15
CA VAL A 259 -2.02 -9.96 -8.78
C VAL A 259 -2.18 -8.43 -8.76
N ALA A 260 -1.40 -7.71 -9.56
CA ALA A 260 -1.53 -6.25 -9.72
C ALA A 260 -2.95 -5.82 -10.13
N GLU A 261 -3.57 -6.48 -11.12
CA GLU A 261 -4.95 -6.19 -11.54
C GLU A 261 -5.96 -6.47 -10.42
N ALA A 262 -5.91 -7.66 -9.82
CA ALA A 262 -6.84 -8.04 -8.75
C ALA A 262 -6.78 -7.08 -7.55
N ILE A 263 -5.56 -6.63 -7.19
CA ILE A 263 -5.34 -5.62 -6.18
C ILE A 263 -5.87 -4.24 -6.63
N GLY A 264 -5.56 -3.82 -7.86
CA GLY A 264 -6.02 -2.55 -8.43
C GLY A 264 -7.55 -2.40 -8.41
N TYR A 265 -8.26 -3.46 -8.78
CA TYR A 265 -9.73 -3.53 -8.67
C TYR A 265 -10.21 -3.42 -7.21
N MET A 266 -9.54 -4.09 -6.26
CA MET A 266 -10.00 -4.13 -4.88
C MET A 266 -9.72 -2.83 -4.11
N LEU A 267 -8.66 -2.10 -4.45
CA LEU A 267 -8.37 -0.76 -3.94
C LEU A 267 -9.46 0.27 -4.32
N GLU A 268 -10.18 0.05 -5.41
CA GLU A 268 -11.32 0.90 -5.81
C GLU A 268 -12.62 0.53 -5.06
N ILE A 269 -12.77 -0.74 -4.67
CA ILE A 269 -13.94 -1.23 -3.93
C ILE A 269 -13.85 -0.96 -2.42
N LEU A 270 -12.65 -0.96 -1.83
CA LEU A 270 -12.47 -0.75 -0.39
C LEU A 270 -13.08 0.57 0.14
N PRO A 271 -12.99 1.73 -0.54
CA PRO A 271 -13.71 2.95 -0.14
C PRO A 271 -15.24 2.79 -0.06
N ALA A 272 -15.84 1.95 -0.91
CA ALA A 272 -17.28 1.68 -0.88
C ALA A 272 -17.68 0.88 0.38
N LEU A 273 -16.81 -0.03 0.83
CA LEU A 273 -16.98 -0.77 2.08
C LEU A 273 -16.77 0.14 3.29
N GLY A 274 -15.72 0.98 3.29
CA GLY A 274 -15.49 2.00 4.34
C GLY A 274 -16.66 2.98 4.49
N TYR A 275 -17.28 3.39 3.38
CA TYR A 275 -18.52 4.16 3.41
C TYR A 275 -19.65 3.39 4.11
N LEU A 276 -19.95 2.14 3.72
CA LEU A 276 -20.97 1.31 4.38
C LEU A 276 -20.67 1.14 5.88
N HIS A 277 -19.42 0.89 6.24
CA HIS A 277 -18.98 0.72 7.64
C HIS A 277 -19.19 1.99 8.46
N SER A 278 -18.92 3.17 7.89
CA SER A 278 -19.11 4.46 8.58
C SER A 278 -20.58 4.84 8.82
N ILE A 279 -21.51 4.33 8.01
CA ILE A 279 -22.96 4.44 8.25
C ILE A 279 -23.57 3.23 9.00
N GLY A 280 -22.72 2.37 9.58
CA GLY A 280 -23.17 1.28 10.45
C GLY A 280 -23.69 0.03 9.74
N LEU A 281 -23.32 -0.19 8.47
CA LEU A 281 -23.71 -1.33 7.65
C LEU A 281 -22.54 -2.28 7.35
N ALA A 282 -22.83 -3.49 6.89
CA ALA A 282 -21.90 -4.45 6.30
C ALA A 282 -22.44 -5.01 4.98
N TYR A 283 -21.56 -5.40 4.07
CA TYR A 283 -21.91 -5.87 2.72
C TYR A 283 -22.21 -7.38 2.66
N ASN A 284 -21.57 -8.19 3.52
CA ASN A 284 -21.80 -9.63 3.76
C ASN A 284 -21.53 -10.61 2.58
N ASP A 285 -21.67 -10.20 1.32
CA ASP A 285 -21.59 -11.08 0.15
C ASP A 285 -20.62 -10.56 -0.93
N LEU A 286 -19.44 -10.07 -0.53
CA LEU A 286 -18.42 -9.67 -1.48
C LEU A 286 -17.78 -10.90 -2.15
N LYS A 287 -17.81 -10.91 -3.48
CA LYS A 287 -17.28 -11.97 -4.35
C LYS A 287 -17.15 -11.45 -5.80
N PRO A 288 -16.39 -12.13 -6.69
CA PRO A 288 -16.17 -11.69 -8.07
C PRO A 288 -17.45 -11.48 -8.92
N GLU A 289 -18.53 -12.19 -8.63
CA GLU A 289 -19.82 -12.00 -9.30
C GLU A 289 -20.48 -10.65 -8.97
N ASN A 290 -20.26 -10.12 -7.76
CA ASN A 290 -20.98 -8.96 -7.24
C ASN A 290 -20.22 -7.63 -7.46
N ILE A 291 -19.11 -7.66 -8.21
CA ILE A 291 -18.29 -6.51 -8.57
C ILE A 291 -18.27 -6.41 -10.10
N MET A 292 -18.76 -5.31 -10.67
CA MET A 292 -18.73 -5.06 -12.12
C MET A 292 -17.82 -3.89 -12.51
N ILE A 293 -17.01 -4.10 -13.54
CA ILE A 293 -16.24 -3.05 -14.23
C ILE A 293 -17.17 -2.36 -15.24
N THR A 294 -17.27 -1.04 -15.19
CA THR A 294 -17.85 -0.19 -16.25
C THR A 294 -16.74 0.60 -16.96
N GLU A 295 -17.11 1.45 -17.92
CA GLU A 295 -16.16 2.31 -18.63
C GLU A 295 -15.45 3.30 -17.70
N GLU A 296 -16.11 3.75 -16.64
CA GLU A 296 -15.61 4.79 -15.73
C GLU A 296 -15.14 4.28 -14.37
N GLN A 297 -15.77 3.22 -13.82
CA GLN A 297 -15.62 2.80 -12.42
C GLN A 297 -15.94 1.33 -12.18
N LEU A 298 -15.54 0.81 -11.02
CA LEU A 298 -16.07 -0.44 -10.47
C LEU A 298 -17.28 -0.16 -9.58
N LYS A 299 -18.31 -1.01 -9.67
CA LYS A 299 -19.52 -0.95 -8.84
C LYS A 299 -19.78 -2.27 -8.12
N LEU A 300 -20.21 -2.17 -6.86
CA LEU A 300 -20.88 -3.22 -6.11
C LEU A 300 -22.35 -3.31 -6.54
N ILE A 301 -22.83 -4.49 -6.93
CA ILE A 301 -24.10 -4.67 -7.67
C ILE A 301 -25.16 -5.54 -6.99
N ASP A 302 -24.92 -6.04 -5.77
CA ASP A 302 -25.92 -6.85 -5.06
C ASP A 302 -26.02 -6.46 -3.57
N LEU A 303 -26.92 -5.51 -3.27
CA LEU A 303 -27.20 -5.08 -1.91
C LEU A 303 -28.17 -6.01 -1.15
N GLY A 304 -28.61 -7.12 -1.74
CA GLY A 304 -29.62 -8.01 -1.14
C GLY A 304 -29.20 -8.70 0.17
N ALA A 305 -27.89 -8.71 0.47
CA ALA A 305 -27.29 -9.23 1.70
C ALA A 305 -26.84 -8.13 2.68
N VAL A 306 -26.96 -6.84 2.34
CA VAL A 306 -26.52 -5.74 3.20
C VAL A 306 -27.39 -5.65 4.45
N SER A 307 -26.75 -5.47 5.61
CA SER A 307 -27.43 -5.35 6.89
C SER A 307 -26.69 -4.41 7.84
N LYS A 308 -27.30 -4.11 8.99
CA LYS A 308 -26.66 -3.33 10.07
C LYS A 308 -25.56 -4.15 10.76
N LEU A 309 -24.50 -3.48 11.22
CA LEU A 309 -23.45 -4.11 12.02
C LEU A 309 -24.03 -4.71 13.30
N ASN A 310 -23.55 -5.91 13.66
CA ASN A 310 -24.01 -6.73 14.78
C ASN A 310 -25.50 -7.14 14.71
N SER A 311 -26.14 -7.10 13.54
CA SER A 311 -27.52 -7.57 13.37
C SER A 311 -27.63 -9.09 13.49
N TYR A 312 -28.65 -9.57 14.21
CA TYR A 312 -29.02 -10.99 14.28
C TYR A 312 -30.31 -11.23 13.48
N GLY A 313 -30.40 -12.36 12.77
CA GLY A 313 -31.52 -12.66 11.86
C GLY A 313 -31.06 -13.58 10.72
N TYR A 314 -31.61 -13.38 9.52
CA TYR A 314 -31.18 -14.10 8.31
C TYR A 314 -29.81 -13.64 7.83
N LEU A 315 -28.76 -14.42 8.12
CA LEU A 315 -27.38 -14.14 7.72
C LEU A 315 -27.10 -14.59 6.29
N TYR A 316 -27.36 -13.71 5.32
CA TYR A 316 -27.05 -13.93 3.91
C TYR A 316 -25.54 -13.86 3.63
N GLY A 317 -25.10 -14.55 2.57
CA GLY A 317 -23.70 -14.57 2.11
C GLY A 317 -23.34 -15.88 1.40
N THR A 318 -22.27 -15.87 0.60
CA THR A 318 -21.85 -17.05 -0.19
C THR A 318 -20.85 -17.93 0.59
N PRO A 319 -21.18 -19.22 0.87
CA PRO A 319 -20.26 -20.12 1.56
C PRO A 319 -18.97 -20.38 0.77
N GLY A 320 -17.82 -20.19 1.41
CA GLY A 320 -16.49 -20.14 0.77
C GLY A 320 -15.99 -18.71 0.51
N PHE A 321 -16.81 -17.69 0.79
CA PHE A 321 -16.41 -16.29 0.90
C PHE A 321 -16.77 -15.70 2.27
N GLN A 322 -17.95 -16.03 2.79
CA GLN A 322 -18.47 -15.58 4.09
C GLN A 322 -17.55 -16.01 5.27
N ALA A 323 -17.42 -15.14 6.27
CA ALA A 323 -16.57 -15.37 7.45
C ALA A 323 -17.11 -16.46 8.39
N PRO A 324 -16.25 -17.30 9.00
CA PRO A 324 -16.68 -18.47 9.78
C PRO A 324 -17.41 -18.09 11.08
N GLU A 325 -17.12 -16.94 11.67
CA GLU A 325 -17.68 -16.51 12.96
C GLU A 325 -18.97 -15.68 12.85
N ILE A 326 -19.46 -15.39 11.64
CA ILE A 326 -20.63 -14.50 11.42
C ILE A 326 -21.90 -14.97 12.17
N VAL A 327 -22.07 -16.28 12.35
CA VAL A 327 -23.19 -16.88 13.11
C VAL A 327 -23.10 -16.59 14.61
N ARG A 328 -21.91 -16.27 15.13
CA ARG A 328 -21.63 -15.94 16.53
C ARG A 328 -21.60 -14.44 16.80
N THR A 329 -21.13 -13.63 15.84
CA THR A 329 -20.94 -12.18 16.01
C THR A 329 -22.02 -11.32 15.36
N GLY A 330 -22.81 -11.91 14.45
CA GLY A 330 -23.46 -11.15 13.39
C GLY A 330 -22.44 -10.54 12.41
N PRO A 331 -22.93 -9.75 11.43
CA PRO A 331 -22.13 -8.98 10.49
C PRO A 331 -21.24 -7.95 11.19
N THR A 332 -19.96 -7.86 10.82
CA THR A 332 -19.02 -6.87 11.35
C THR A 332 -18.08 -6.37 10.25
N VAL A 333 -17.37 -5.27 10.50
CA VAL A 333 -16.23 -4.84 9.66
C VAL A 333 -15.28 -6.01 9.39
N ALA A 334 -14.95 -6.79 10.43
CA ALA A 334 -14.06 -7.94 10.30
C ALA A 334 -14.63 -9.08 9.43
N THR A 335 -15.96 -9.25 9.31
CA THR A 335 -16.54 -10.25 8.39
C THR A 335 -16.45 -9.79 6.94
N ASP A 336 -16.62 -8.49 6.66
CA ASP A 336 -16.40 -7.94 5.32
C ASP A 336 -14.92 -8.01 4.92
N ILE A 337 -13.98 -7.63 5.80
CA ILE A 337 -12.53 -7.75 5.57
C ILE A 337 -12.12 -9.19 5.19
N TYR A 338 -12.76 -10.19 5.82
CA TYR A 338 -12.58 -11.59 5.44
C TYR A 338 -13.07 -11.87 4.00
N THR A 339 -14.25 -11.36 3.61
CA THR A 339 -14.76 -11.51 2.23
C THR A 339 -13.86 -10.80 1.20
N VAL A 340 -13.19 -9.70 1.55
CA VAL A 340 -12.16 -9.06 0.70
C VAL A 340 -10.98 -10.01 0.47
N GLY A 341 -10.44 -10.60 1.53
CA GLY A 341 -9.36 -11.59 1.45
C GLY A 341 -9.76 -12.81 0.61
N ARG A 342 -10.96 -13.37 0.82
CA ARG A 342 -11.47 -14.49 0.00
C ARG A 342 -11.72 -14.09 -1.46
N THR A 343 -12.14 -12.85 -1.73
CA THR A 343 -12.36 -12.34 -3.08
C THR A 343 -11.04 -12.22 -3.85
N LEU A 344 -10.02 -11.58 -3.26
CA LEU A 344 -8.68 -11.51 -3.85
C LEU A 344 -8.11 -12.90 -4.12
N ALA A 345 -8.15 -13.80 -3.13
CA ALA A 345 -7.67 -15.17 -3.28
C ALA A 345 -8.43 -15.95 -4.38
N ALA A 346 -9.74 -15.71 -4.58
CA ALA A 346 -10.52 -16.35 -5.64
C ALA A 346 -10.23 -15.78 -7.04
N LEU A 347 -9.73 -14.54 -7.15
CA LEU A 347 -9.33 -13.91 -8.41
C LEU A 347 -7.93 -14.32 -8.87
N THR A 348 -7.00 -14.56 -7.95
CA THR A 348 -5.58 -14.82 -8.26
C THR A 348 -5.16 -16.29 -8.07
N LEU A 349 -5.66 -17.01 -7.06
CA LEU A 349 -5.13 -18.32 -6.66
C LEU A 349 -5.96 -19.51 -7.16
N ASN A 350 -5.33 -20.67 -7.33
CA ASN A 350 -6.00 -21.90 -7.76
C ASN A 350 -6.71 -22.62 -6.59
N LEU A 351 -7.57 -21.88 -5.88
CA LEU A 351 -8.32 -22.35 -4.72
C LEU A 351 -9.08 -23.66 -4.97
N ARG A 352 -8.85 -24.64 -4.09
CA ARG A 352 -9.50 -25.95 -4.12
C ARG A 352 -11.00 -25.81 -3.87
N THR A 353 -11.83 -26.50 -4.67
CA THR A 353 -13.29 -26.53 -4.50
C THR A 353 -13.81 -27.86 -3.98
N ARG A 354 -14.75 -27.86 -3.03
CA ARG A 354 -15.47 -29.04 -2.55
C ARG A 354 -16.98 -28.78 -2.61
N ARG A 355 -17.74 -29.66 -3.27
CA ARG A 355 -19.20 -29.50 -3.50
C ARG A 355 -19.59 -28.13 -4.09
N GLY A 356 -18.79 -27.60 -5.02
CA GLY A 356 -19.05 -26.32 -5.70
C GLY A 356 -18.70 -25.06 -4.90
N ARG A 357 -18.18 -25.20 -3.68
CA ARG A 357 -17.73 -24.09 -2.80
C ARG A 357 -16.20 -24.11 -2.69
N TYR A 358 -15.56 -22.96 -2.48
CA TYR A 358 -14.13 -22.94 -2.14
C TYR A 358 -13.90 -23.53 -0.74
N VAL A 359 -12.80 -24.24 -0.57
CA VAL A 359 -12.31 -24.72 0.73
C VAL A 359 -11.65 -23.56 1.48
N ASP A 360 -11.72 -23.56 2.81
CA ASP A 360 -11.20 -22.49 3.66
C ASP A 360 -9.68 -22.51 3.82
N GLY A 361 -9.13 -21.34 4.16
CA GLY A 361 -7.68 -21.09 4.16
C GLY A 361 -7.15 -20.75 2.76
N LEU A 362 -5.82 -20.83 2.63
CA LEU A 362 -5.09 -20.75 1.36
C LEU A 362 -4.50 -22.13 1.02
N PRO A 363 -4.15 -22.40 -0.25
CA PRO A 363 -3.23 -23.49 -0.58
C PRO A 363 -1.91 -23.35 0.20
N SER A 364 -1.32 -24.48 0.60
CA SER A 364 -0.03 -24.53 1.32
C SER A 364 1.19 -24.36 0.42
N GLU A 365 1.02 -24.67 -0.87
CA GLU A 365 1.99 -24.54 -1.95
C GLU A 365 1.23 -23.89 -3.10
N ASP A 366 1.59 -22.66 -3.48
CA ASP A 366 1.00 -21.94 -4.62
C ASP A 366 2.04 -20.92 -5.14
N PRO A 367 2.52 -21.06 -6.39
CA PRO A 367 3.59 -20.22 -6.92
C PRO A 367 3.32 -18.71 -6.86
N VAL A 368 2.05 -18.28 -6.81
CA VAL A 368 1.69 -16.86 -6.65
C VAL A 368 2.04 -16.37 -5.24
N LEU A 369 1.87 -17.21 -4.22
CA LEU A 369 2.19 -16.86 -2.84
C LEU A 369 3.70 -16.95 -2.55
N ASP A 370 4.38 -17.89 -3.21
CA ASP A 370 5.84 -18.01 -3.15
C ASP A 370 6.54 -16.82 -3.83
N THR A 371 5.97 -16.32 -4.93
CA THR A 371 6.48 -15.13 -5.65
C THR A 371 6.21 -13.84 -4.87
N TYR A 372 5.00 -13.65 -4.32
CA TYR A 372 4.57 -12.41 -3.68
C TYR A 372 4.33 -12.60 -2.18
N ASP A 373 5.42 -12.77 -1.41
CA ASP A 373 5.42 -13.02 0.05
C ASP A 373 4.43 -12.11 0.82
N SER A 374 4.51 -10.79 0.59
CA SER A 374 3.66 -9.77 1.19
C SER A 374 2.18 -9.90 0.84
N PHE A 375 1.85 -10.34 -0.38
CA PHE A 375 0.48 -10.64 -0.77
C PHE A 375 -0.04 -11.90 -0.04
N GLY A 376 0.81 -12.91 0.13
CA GLY A 376 0.51 -14.07 0.98
C GLY A 376 0.27 -13.71 2.45
N ARG A 377 1.06 -12.79 3.02
CA ARG A 377 0.84 -12.23 4.37
C ARG A 377 -0.47 -11.46 4.45
N PHE A 378 -0.72 -10.58 3.49
CA PHE A 378 -1.96 -9.79 3.41
C PHE A 378 -3.20 -10.67 3.35
N LEU A 379 -3.21 -11.70 2.49
CA LEU A 379 -4.30 -12.66 2.41
C LEU A 379 -4.47 -13.43 3.74
N ARG A 380 -3.37 -13.92 4.33
CA ARG A 380 -3.40 -14.59 5.65
C ARG A 380 -4.01 -13.70 6.74
N ARG A 381 -3.59 -12.43 6.86
CA ARG A 381 -4.16 -11.49 7.83
C ARG A 381 -5.64 -11.21 7.54
N ALA A 382 -6.02 -11.00 6.28
CA ALA A 382 -7.41 -10.75 5.91
C ALA A 382 -8.34 -11.91 6.29
N ILE A 383 -7.88 -13.17 6.15
CA ILE A 383 -8.71 -14.37 6.37
C ILE A 383 -8.46 -15.10 7.71
N ASP A 384 -7.78 -14.48 8.68
CA ASP A 384 -7.49 -15.11 9.98
C ASP A 384 -8.80 -15.58 10.67
N PRO A 385 -8.88 -16.81 11.20
CA PRO A 385 -10.06 -17.29 11.92
C PRO A 385 -10.48 -16.46 13.14
N ASP A 386 -9.57 -15.71 13.77
CA ASP A 386 -9.89 -14.73 14.80
C ASP A 386 -10.12 -13.35 14.16
N PRO A 387 -11.36 -12.79 14.20
CA PRO A 387 -11.64 -11.48 13.60
C PRO A 387 -10.78 -10.35 14.19
N ARG A 388 -10.21 -10.51 15.39
CA ARG A 388 -9.38 -9.50 16.07
C ARG A 388 -7.97 -9.38 15.47
N ARG A 389 -7.53 -10.34 14.66
CA ARG A 389 -6.21 -10.34 13.99
C ARG A 389 -6.25 -9.70 12.59
N ARG A 390 -7.45 -9.58 12.01
CA ARG A 390 -7.68 -8.99 10.68
C ARG A 390 -7.38 -7.49 10.68
N PHE A 391 -7.45 -6.86 9.51
CA PHE A 391 -7.41 -5.41 9.38
C PHE A 391 -8.58 -4.77 10.15
N ARG A 392 -8.32 -3.69 10.89
CA ARG A 392 -9.34 -3.06 11.76
C ARG A 392 -10.40 -2.28 10.99
N SER A 393 -10.08 -1.80 9.79
CA SER A 393 -11.00 -1.08 8.89
C SER A 393 -10.62 -1.27 7.42
N ALA A 394 -11.50 -0.85 6.52
CA ALA A 394 -11.25 -0.89 5.08
C ALA A 394 -10.10 0.05 4.66
N GLU A 395 -9.87 1.13 5.39
CA GLU A 395 -8.80 2.11 5.15
C GLU A 395 -7.43 1.55 5.57
N GLU A 396 -7.34 0.89 6.74
CA GLU A 396 -6.12 0.17 7.15
C GLU A 396 -5.77 -0.91 6.13
N MET A 397 -6.77 -1.68 5.69
CA MET A 397 -6.61 -2.69 4.64
C MET A 397 -6.15 -2.08 3.32
N SER A 398 -6.76 -0.96 2.89
CA SER A 398 -6.43 -0.28 1.63
C SER A 398 -5.01 0.28 1.64
N SER A 399 -4.56 0.89 2.75
CA SER A 399 -3.19 1.39 2.87
C SER A 399 -2.16 0.28 2.78
N GLN A 400 -2.38 -0.85 3.46
CA GLN A 400 -1.47 -1.99 3.40
C GLN A 400 -1.50 -2.67 2.02
N LEU A 401 -2.68 -2.75 1.40
CA LEU A 401 -2.86 -3.30 0.07
C LEU A 401 -2.18 -2.46 -1.03
N LEU A 402 -2.12 -1.14 -0.87
CA LEU A 402 -1.37 -0.25 -1.77
C LEU A 402 0.15 -0.41 -1.61
N GLY A 403 0.64 -0.72 -0.41
CA GLY A 403 2.04 -1.12 -0.18
C GLY A 403 2.38 -2.41 -0.92
N VAL A 404 1.54 -3.46 -0.75
CA VAL A 404 1.68 -4.72 -1.49
C VAL A 404 1.61 -4.51 -3.01
N LEU A 405 0.75 -3.61 -3.51
CA LEU A 405 0.68 -3.30 -4.94
C LEU A 405 1.99 -2.72 -5.48
N ARG A 406 2.66 -1.84 -4.71
CA ARG A 406 3.95 -1.26 -5.11
C ARG A 406 5.01 -2.35 -5.25
N GLU A 407 5.08 -3.28 -4.30
CA GLU A 407 6.02 -4.42 -4.33
C GLU A 407 5.75 -5.35 -5.52
N VAL A 408 4.49 -5.72 -5.78
CA VAL A 408 4.10 -6.56 -6.93
C VAL A 408 4.46 -5.87 -8.25
N VAL A 409 4.04 -4.61 -8.46
CA VAL A 409 4.32 -3.89 -9.71
C VAL A 409 5.81 -3.60 -9.88
N ALA A 410 6.56 -3.39 -8.80
CA ALA A 410 8.02 -3.24 -8.85
C ALA A 410 8.71 -4.53 -9.31
N ALA A 411 8.31 -5.68 -8.77
CA ALA A 411 8.81 -6.99 -9.19
C ALA A 411 8.45 -7.29 -10.65
N ASP A 412 7.19 -7.09 -11.05
CA ASP A 412 6.68 -7.39 -12.39
C ASP A 412 7.29 -6.51 -13.50
N THR A 413 7.66 -5.27 -13.16
CA THR A 413 8.14 -4.27 -14.15
C THR A 413 9.61 -3.90 -14.01
N GLY A 414 10.34 -4.49 -13.06
CA GLY A 414 11.74 -4.17 -12.76
C GLY A 414 12.00 -2.69 -12.44
N SER A 415 10.95 -1.96 -12.05
CA SER A 415 10.94 -0.49 -11.98
C SER A 415 10.38 -0.03 -10.63
N PRO A 416 11.18 0.63 -9.77
CA PRO A 416 10.76 1.03 -8.42
C PRO A 416 9.47 1.84 -8.37
N ARG A 417 8.67 1.57 -7.35
CA ARG A 417 7.35 2.17 -7.08
C ARG A 417 7.35 2.79 -5.68
N PRO A 418 8.21 3.79 -5.41
CA PRO A 418 8.39 4.37 -4.09
C PRO A 418 7.09 4.96 -3.54
N GLY A 419 7.00 5.05 -2.21
CA GLY A 419 5.78 5.49 -1.56
C GLY A 419 5.97 5.82 -0.09
N LEU A 420 5.37 6.93 0.34
CA LEU A 420 5.28 7.26 1.76
C LEU A 420 4.37 6.25 2.47
N SER A 421 4.86 5.72 3.59
CA SER A 421 4.07 4.95 4.55
C SER A 421 3.08 5.85 5.29
N THR A 422 1.98 5.26 5.75
CA THR A 422 0.98 5.91 6.60
C THR A 422 1.14 5.55 8.09
N VAL A 423 2.05 4.62 8.41
CA VAL A 423 2.27 4.10 9.78
C VAL A 423 3.74 4.09 10.22
N PHE A 424 4.70 4.24 9.30
CA PHE A 424 6.12 4.44 9.58
C PHE A 424 6.64 5.77 9.02
N SER A 425 7.69 6.31 9.64
CA SER A 425 8.47 7.41 9.06
C SER A 425 9.25 6.96 7.82
N PRO A 426 9.77 7.89 7.00
CA PRO A 426 10.93 7.60 6.15
C PRO A 426 12.13 7.09 6.98
N SER A 427 13.12 6.49 6.32
CA SER A 427 14.39 6.13 6.96
C SER A 427 15.08 7.38 7.50
N ARG A 428 15.53 7.34 8.76
CA ARG A 428 16.05 8.50 9.50
C ARG A 428 17.52 8.81 9.18
N SER A 429 18.25 7.81 8.75
CA SER A 429 19.61 7.86 8.22
C SER A 429 19.82 6.65 7.31
N THR A 430 21.05 6.47 6.83
CA THR A 430 21.53 5.25 6.18
C THR A 430 22.40 4.43 7.13
N PHE A 431 22.50 3.12 6.88
CA PHE A 431 23.41 2.22 7.59
C PHE A 431 24.19 1.34 6.60
N GLY A 432 25.38 0.88 6.98
CA GLY A 432 26.20 -0.07 6.24
C GLY A 432 26.77 0.45 4.91
N VAL A 433 26.72 1.77 4.66
CA VAL A 433 27.09 2.37 3.36
C VAL A 433 28.60 2.35 3.14
N ASP A 434 29.37 2.77 4.14
CA ASP A 434 30.82 2.97 4.00
C ASP A 434 31.67 1.72 4.28
N LEU A 435 31.09 0.63 4.81
CA LEU A 435 31.83 -0.53 5.36
C LEU A 435 32.93 -1.06 4.42
N LEU A 436 32.59 -1.36 3.16
CA LEU A 436 33.53 -1.99 2.23
C LEU A 436 34.64 -1.03 1.76
N VAL A 437 34.36 0.28 1.68
CA VAL A 437 35.36 1.29 1.32
C VAL A 437 36.18 1.76 2.52
N ALA A 438 35.66 1.66 3.75
CA ALA A 438 36.40 1.97 4.97
C ALA A 438 37.64 1.07 5.13
N HIS A 439 37.54 -0.21 4.75
CA HIS A 439 38.69 -1.13 4.64
C HIS A 439 39.85 -0.60 3.77
N THR A 440 39.62 0.40 2.91
CA THR A 440 40.65 1.02 2.07
C THR A 440 41.23 2.31 2.67
N ASP A 441 40.71 2.81 3.79
CA ASP A 441 41.24 3.99 4.49
C ASP A 441 42.65 3.74 5.08
N VAL A 442 43.06 2.47 5.21
CA VAL A 442 44.45 2.05 5.52
C VAL A 442 45.51 2.65 4.58
N TYR A 443 45.14 2.94 3.33
CA TYR A 443 46.03 3.64 2.39
C TYR A 443 46.26 5.11 2.76
N VAL A 444 45.34 5.73 3.52
CA VAL A 444 45.39 7.14 3.93
C VAL A 444 46.14 7.32 5.25
N ASP A 445 45.93 6.45 6.25
CA ASP A 445 46.46 6.66 7.60
C ASP A 445 47.36 5.54 8.18
N GLY A 446 47.34 4.35 7.57
CA GLY A 446 48.12 3.17 8.00
C GLY A 446 47.47 2.32 9.10
N GLN A 447 46.20 2.56 9.45
CA GLN A 447 45.48 1.81 10.49
C GLN A 447 44.74 0.60 9.93
N VAL A 448 44.46 -0.40 10.78
CA VAL A 448 43.74 -1.63 10.39
C VAL A 448 42.24 -1.37 10.45
N HIS A 449 41.69 -0.99 9.31
CA HIS A 449 40.25 -0.84 9.09
C HIS A 449 39.57 -2.22 8.94
N SER A 450 38.53 -2.45 9.74
CA SER A 450 37.78 -3.72 9.84
C SER A 450 36.35 -3.49 10.32
N GLU A 451 35.76 -2.40 9.84
CA GLU A 451 34.43 -1.92 10.18
C GLU A 451 33.36 -2.99 9.93
N LYS A 452 32.50 -3.20 10.93
CA LYS A 452 31.37 -4.11 10.85
C LYS A 452 30.08 -3.33 11.05
N LEU A 453 29.01 -3.79 10.41
CA LEU A 453 27.67 -3.29 10.65
C LEU A 453 27.32 -3.43 12.14
N THR A 454 26.72 -2.41 12.74
CA THR A 454 26.34 -2.43 14.16
C THR A 454 24.85 -2.21 14.36
N ALA A 455 24.27 -2.88 15.37
CA ALA A 455 22.87 -2.67 15.75
C ALA A 455 22.57 -1.19 16.07
N GLN A 456 23.51 -0.47 16.70
CA GLN A 456 23.32 0.94 17.05
C GLN A 456 23.24 1.87 15.82
N GLU A 457 23.97 1.54 14.74
CA GLU A 457 23.88 2.24 13.45
C GLU A 457 22.54 1.96 12.76
N ILE A 458 22.15 0.68 12.68
CA ILE A 458 20.88 0.23 12.11
C ILE A 458 19.71 0.92 12.82
N VAL A 459 19.62 0.84 14.15
CA VAL A 459 18.49 1.38 14.92
C VAL A 459 18.31 2.88 14.71
N ARG A 460 19.41 3.65 14.68
CA ARG A 460 19.36 5.10 14.42
C ARG A 460 18.90 5.44 13.00
N ALA A 461 19.17 4.58 12.04
CA ALA A 461 18.80 4.74 10.64
C ALA A 461 17.37 4.23 10.32
N LEU A 462 16.91 3.19 11.02
CA LEU A 462 15.60 2.56 10.79
C LEU A 462 14.45 3.57 10.88
N PRO A 463 13.41 3.39 10.03
CA PRO A 463 12.09 3.96 10.25
C PRO A 463 11.55 3.72 11.66
N VAL A 464 10.62 4.57 12.10
CA VAL A 464 9.92 4.43 13.38
C VAL A 464 8.41 4.54 13.17
N PRO A 465 7.58 3.91 14.04
CA PRO A 465 6.15 4.13 14.03
C PRO A 465 5.80 5.62 14.07
N LEU A 466 4.78 6.02 13.30
CA LEU A 466 4.20 7.36 13.39
C LEU A 466 3.28 7.45 14.62
N VAL A 467 3.34 8.60 15.29
CA VAL A 467 2.51 8.91 16.47
C VAL A 467 1.04 8.96 16.08
N ASP A 468 0.20 8.21 16.79
CA ASP A 468 -1.25 8.30 16.64
C ASP A 468 -1.73 9.71 17.02
N ARG A 469 -2.36 10.41 16.06
CA ARG A 469 -2.84 11.79 16.25
C ARG A 469 -4.07 11.89 17.16
N THR A 470 -4.64 10.75 17.58
CA THR A 470 -5.77 10.69 18.51
C THR A 470 -5.33 10.45 19.97
N ASP A 471 -4.04 10.19 20.23
CA ASP A 471 -3.49 10.08 21.58
C ASP A 471 -3.39 11.46 22.27
N VAL A 472 -3.75 11.53 23.56
CA VAL A 472 -3.76 12.77 24.35
C VAL A 472 -2.39 13.45 24.45
N GLY A 473 -1.30 12.70 24.31
CA GLY A 473 0.07 13.21 24.29
C GLY A 473 0.57 13.67 22.92
N ALA A 474 -0.16 13.39 21.84
CA ALA A 474 0.26 13.70 20.47
C ALA A 474 0.59 15.19 20.23
N PRO A 475 -0.15 16.19 20.77
CA PRO A 475 0.19 17.60 20.60
C PRO A 475 1.58 17.96 21.16
N MET A 476 1.99 17.36 22.28
CA MET A 476 3.32 17.57 22.86
C MET A 476 4.41 16.94 22.01
N LEU A 477 4.13 15.76 21.44
CA LEU A 477 5.11 15.01 20.64
C LEU A 477 5.47 15.72 19.34
N VAL A 478 4.53 16.46 18.72
CA VAL A 478 4.78 17.28 17.51
C VAL A 478 5.94 18.26 17.71
N ALA A 479 6.03 18.91 18.87
CA ALA A 479 7.13 19.84 19.17
C ALA A 479 8.50 19.13 19.34
N SER A 480 8.49 17.85 19.74
CA SER A 480 9.69 17.07 20.01
C SER A 480 10.26 16.29 18.81
N VAL A 481 9.59 16.30 17.64
CA VAL A 481 9.97 15.51 16.45
C VAL A 481 11.42 15.77 15.98
N LEU A 482 11.94 16.98 16.21
CA LEU A 482 13.29 17.40 15.83
C LEU A 482 14.28 17.41 17.02
N SER A 483 13.85 17.04 18.22
CA SER A 483 14.71 16.99 19.42
C SER A 483 15.70 15.82 19.35
N GLN A 484 16.93 16.05 19.80
CA GLN A 484 17.92 14.99 20.03
C GLN A 484 17.46 14.10 21.21
N PRO A 485 17.74 12.78 21.22
CA PRO A 485 17.12 11.84 22.17
C PRO A 485 17.22 12.22 23.66
N VAL A 486 18.34 12.80 24.10
CA VAL A 486 18.50 13.30 25.48
C VAL A 486 17.53 14.45 25.77
N HIS A 487 17.45 15.44 24.86
CA HIS A 487 16.56 16.59 24.99
C HIS A 487 15.09 16.15 24.93
N THR A 488 14.74 15.15 24.11
CA THR A 488 13.41 14.54 24.09
C THR A 488 13.05 13.93 25.45
N LEU A 489 13.97 13.18 26.07
CA LEU A 489 13.74 12.59 27.40
C LEU A 489 13.57 13.65 28.49
N ASP A 490 14.34 14.73 28.45
CA ASP A 490 14.23 15.81 29.44
C ASP A 490 12.98 16.68 29.22
N GLN A 491 12.55 16.90 27.97
CA GLN A 491 11.25 17.49 27.63
C GLN A 491 10.08 16.65 28.17
N LEU A 492 10.09 15.34 27.93
CA LEU A 492 9.03 14.42 28.39
C LEU A 492 8.98 14.31 29.93
N ARG A 493 10.14 14.35 30.61
CA ARG A 493 10.21 14.43 32.08
C ARG A 493 9.61 15.74 32.59
N ALA A 494 10.03 16.88 32.02
CA ALA A 494 9.52 18.20 32.42
C ALA A 494 8.00 18.29 32.21
N ALA A 495 7.50 17.79 31.07
CA ALA A 495 6.06 17.70 30.77
C ALA A 495 5.31 16.90 31.85
N ARG A 496 5.73 15.67 32.14
CA ARG A 496 5.05 14.82 33.15
C ARG A 496 5.13 15.39 34.58
N HIS A 497 6.13 16.20 34.90
CA HIS A 497 6.23 16.88 36.19
C HIS A 497 5.46 18.21 36.27
N GLY A 498 5.17 18.86 35.14
CA GLY A 498 4.41 20.14 35.09
C GLY A 498 2.92 20.00 34.73
N ALA A 499 2.51 18.90 34.09
CA ALA A 499 1.15 18.71 33.58
C ALA A 499 0.06 18.64 34.68
N ILE A 500 0.46 18.44 35.95
CA ILE A 500 -0.44 18.39 37.11
C ILE A 500 -1.15 19.75 37.34
N ASP A 501 -0.53 20.86 36.96
CA ASP A 501 -0.95 22.21 37.37
C ASP A 501 -1.50 23.10 36.22
N ALA A 502 -1.54 22.61 34.97
CA ALA A 502 -1.70 23.47 33.78
C ALA A 502 -3.08 23.43 33.07
N GLU A 503 -3.46 22.30 32.47
CA GLU A 503 -4.59 22.26 31.50
C GLU A 503 -5.64 21.16 31.74
N GLY A 504 -5.50 20.37 32.82
CA GLY A 504 -6.51 19.36 33.21
C GLY A 504 -6.63 18.13 32.31
N VAL A 505 -5.70 17.95 31.34
CA VAL A 505 -5.59 16.75 30.51
C VAL A 505 -4.74 15.70 31.23
N ASP A 506 -5.31 14.52 31.50
CA ASP A 506 -4.57 13.43 32.13
C ASP A 506 -3.65 12.72 31.11
N LEU A 507 -2.38 13.09 31.11
CA LEU A 507 -1.36 12.48 30.26
C LEU A 507 -1.00 11.04 30.66
N SER A 508 -1.51 10.50 31.77
CA SER A 508 -1.24 9.11 32.18
C SER A 508 -1.95 8.07 31.31
N GLU A 509 -3.00 8.45 30.58
CA GLU A 509 -3.67 7.59 29.59
C GLU A 509 -2.93 7.51 28.24
N SER A 510 -1.86 8.32 28.04
CA SER A 510 -1.10 8.34 26.79
C SER A 510 -0.31 7.05 26.59
N VAL A 511 -0.48 6.43 25.42
CA VAL A 511 0.33 5.31 24.92
C VAL A 511 1.56 5.84 24.18
N GLU A 512 1.44 6.98 23.50
CA GLU A 512 2.51 7.54 22.67
C GLU A 512 3.65 8.21 23.47
N LEU A 513 3.39 8.85 24.63
CA LEU A 513 4.45 9.45 25.44
C LEU A 513 5.46 8.39 25.97
N PRO A 514 5.03 7.24 26.54
CA PRO A 514 5.95 6.17 26.93
C PRO A 514 6.65 5.49 25.75
N LEU A 515 6.01 5.38 24.57
CA LEU A 515 6.65 4.89 23.35
C LEU A 515 7.78 5.83 22.89
N MET A 516 7.59 7.15 22.98
CA MET A 516 8.64 8.12 22.68
C MET A 516 9.80 8.08 23.70
N GLU A 517 9.52 7.89 25.01
CA GLU A 517 10.58 7.63 26.00
C GLU A 517 11.38 6.37 25.62
N ALA A 518 10.70 5.25 25.32
CA ALA A 518 11.35 4.00 24.96
C ALA A 518 12.20 4.14 23.68
N ARG A 519 11.68 4.79 22.64
CA ARG A 519 12.41 5.10 21.40
C ARG A 519 13.69 5.90 21.68
N ALA A 520 13.59 6.98 22.45
CA ALA A 520 14.73 7.83 22.76
C ALA A 520 15.81 7.10 23.58
N LEU A 521 15.42 6.17 24.45
CA LEU A 521 16.33 5.28 25.17
C LEU A 521 17.04 4.29 24.22
N LEU A 522 16.35 3.74 23.21
CA LEU A 522 16.93 2.83 22.21
C LEU A 522 17.91 3.54 21.26
N ASP A 523 17.63 4.78 20.84
CA ASP A 523 18.56 5.62 20.06
C ASP A 523 19.86 5.95 20.82
N LEU A 524 19.81 5.88 22.16
CA LEU A 524 20.94 6.03 23.09
C LEU A 524 21.59 4.70 23.52
N GLY A 525 21.00 3.54 23.18
CA GLY A 525 21.47 2.21 23.57
C GLY A 525 21.10 1.77 25.00
N ASP A 526 20.23 2.49 25.71
CA ASP A 526 19.80 2.16 27.07
C ASP A 526 18.64 1.15 27.07
N VAL A 527 18.93 -0.05 26.55
CA VAL A 527 17.97 -1.14 26.39
C VAL A 527 17.32 -1.51 27.73
N ALA A 528 18.09 -1.54 28.81
CA ALA A 528 17.60 -1.92 30.13
C ALA A 528 16.60 -0.92 30.75
N LYS A 529 16.52 0.34 30.29
CA LYS A 529 15.40 1.25 30.63
C LYS A 529 14.28 1.17 29.59
N ALA A 530 14.61 1.04 28.30
CA ALA A 530 13.62 0.93 27.22
C ALA A 530 12.70 -0.30 27.41
N THR A 531 13.27 -1.49 27.59
CA THR A 531 12.52 -2.74 27.79
C THR A 531 11.59 -2.65 28.99
N ARG A 532 12.03 -2.11 30.13
CA ARG A 532 11.15 -1.88 31.28
C ARG A 532 10.00 -0.93 30.96
N LYS A 533 10.22 0.14 30.19
CA LYS A 533 9.13 1.05 29.77
C LYS A 533 8.13 0.40 28.82
N LEU A 534 8.58 -0.48 27.94
CA LEU A 534 7.70 -1.28 27.08
C LEU A 534 6.91 -2.32 27.88
N ASP A 535 7.56 -3.04 28.79
CA ASP A 535 6.93 -4.05 29.63
C ASP A 535 5.92 -3.40 30.61
N ASP A 536 6.25 -2.25 31.21
CA ASP A 536 5.34 -1.43 32.03
C ASP A 536 4.07 -1.04 31.22
N LEU A 537 4.26 -0.51 30.00
CA LEU A 537 3.18 -0.07 29.10
C LEU A 537 2.29 -1.24 28.66
N ALA A 538 2.90 -2.40 28.36
CA ALA A 538 2.19 -3.59 27.92
C ALA A 538 1.21 -4.15 28.96
N THR A 539 1.41 -3.86 30.26
CA THR A 539 0.50 -4.34 31.33
C THR A 539 -0.94 -3.85 31.18
N TRP A 540 -1.15 -2.66 30.60
CA TRP A 540 -2.46 -2.03 30.45
C TRP A 540 -2.83 -1.72 28.99
N ALA A 541 -1.87 -1.27 28.16
CA ALA A 541 -2.11 -0.96 26.75
C ALA A 541 -2.17 -2.22 25.85
N GLY A 542 -1.67 -3.35 26.37
CA GLY A 542 -1.47 -4.61 25.65
C GLY A 542 -0.27 -4.57 24.68
N TRP A 543 0.16 -5.73 24.21
CA TRP A 543 1.17 -5.85 23.15
C TRP A 543 0.61 -5.44 21.78
N ARG A 544 0.48 -4.13 21.56
CA ARG A 544 0.19 -3.53 20.25
C ARG A 544 1.45 -3.65 19.36
N TRP A 545 1.27 -3.62 18.04
CA TRP A 545 2.38 -3.80 17.10
C TRP A 545 3.51 -2.76 17.28
N GLN A 546 3.21 -1.54 17.74
CA GLN A 546 4.25 -0.54 18.08
C GLN A 546 5.15 -0.99 19.25
N LEU A 547 4.59 -1.64 20.27
CA LEU A 547 5.37 -2.19 21.37
C LEU A 547 6.22 -3.37 20.89
N VAL A 548 5.65 -4.25 20.06
CA VAL A 548 6.36 -5.39 19.45
C VAL A 548 7.51 -4.90 18.56
N TRP A 549 7.33 -3.80 17.82
CA TRP A 549 8.40 -3.14 17.06
C TRP A 549 9.57 -2.69 17.95
N PHE A 550 9.30 -1.89 18.99
CA PHE A 550 10.37 -1.41 19.88
C PHE A 550 10.99 -2.53 20.72
N ARG A 551 10.24 -3.61 20.99
CA ARG A 551 10.74 -4.84 21.61
C ARG A 551 11.75 -5.56 20.71
N ALA A 552 11.43 -5.73 19.42
CA ALA A 552 12.35 -6.29 18.44
C ALA A 552 13.63 -5.45 18.27
N VAL A 553 13.50 -4.11 18.31
CA VAL A 553 14.63 -3.16 18.32
C VAL A 553 15.50 -3.32 19.60
N ALA A 554 14.89 -3.52 20.75
CA ALA A 554 15.59 -3.78 22.02
C ALA A 554 16.37 -5.12 21.99
N GLU A 555 15.78 -6.14 21.37
CA GLU A 555 16.37 -7.48 21.23
C GLU A 555 17.53 -7.48 20.20
N MET A 556 17.39 -6.76 19.08
CA MET A 556 18.48 -6.52 18.12
C MET A 556 19.69 -5.83 18.79
N LEU A 557 19.46 -4.80 19.62
CA LEU A 557 20.54 -4.14 20.38
C LEU A 557 21.17 -5.04 21.45
N SER A 558 20.45 -6.09 21.89
CA SER A 558 20.93 -7.08 22.86
C SER A 558 21.62 -8.29 22.22
N ALA A 559 21.71 -8.34 20.89
CA ALA A 559 22.12 -9.49 20.09
C ALA A 559 21.23 -10.76 20.26
N ASP A 560 19.97 -10.59 20.70
CA ASP A 560 18.94 -11.63 20.63
C ASP A 560 18.24 -11.57 19.27
N TYR A 561 18.95 -12.03 18.25
CA TYR A 561 18.48 -11.96 16.86
C TYR A 561 17.31 -12.90 16.57
N ASP A 562 17.16 -14.00 17.32
CA ASP A 562 16.03 -14.94 17.17
C ASP A 562 14.72 -14.29 17.63
N SER A 563 14.70 -13.67 18.83
CA SER A 563 13.53 -12.94 19.33
C SER A 563 13.25 -11.71 18.46
N ALA A 564 14.28 -10.96 18.06
CA ALA A 564 14.12 -9.81 17.17
C ALA A 564 13.51 -10.21 15.82
N THR A 565 14.01 -11.27 15.18
CA THR A 565 13.48 -11.78 13.90
C THR A 565 12.03 -12.21 14.03
N LYS A 566 11.68 -12.94 15.11
CA LYS A 566 10.30 -13.32 15.43
C LYS A 566 9.39 -12.09 15.56
N HIS A 567 9.76 -11.10 16.37
CA HIS A 567 8.91 -9.94 16.65
C HIS A 567 8.82 -8.96 15.46
N PHE A 568 9.90 -8.77 14.67
CA PHE A 568 9.79 -8.05 13.39
C PHE A 568 8.92 -8.80 12.37
N THR A 569 8.92 -10.14 12.37
CA THR A 569 8.02 -10.95 11.53
C THR A 569 6.56 -10.78 11.96
N GLU A 570 6.28 -10.72 13.26
CA GLU A 570 4.93 -10.44 13.79
C GLU A 570 4.42 -9.03 13.37
N VAL A 571 5.30 -8.03 13.36
CA VAL A 571 4.97 -6.71 12.80
C VAL A 571 4.80 -6.77 11.27
N LEU A 572 5.57 -7.57 10.53
CA LEU A 572 5.41 -7.73 9.08
C LEU A 572 4.12 -8.49 8.69
N ASP A 573 3.73 -9.55 9.43
CA ASP A 573 2.44 -10.23 9.21
C ASP A 573 1.25 -9.32 9.61
N THR A 574 1.47 -8.37 10.52
CA THR A 574 0.50 -7.29 10.82
C THR A 574 0.44 -6.24 9.69
N LEU A 575 1.60 -5.79 9.22
CA LEU A 575 1.78 -4.66 8.30
C LEU A 575 2.51 -5.12 7.01
N PRO A 576 1.85 -5.95 6.18
CA PRO A 576 2.50 -6.64 5.07
C PRO A 576 2.95 -5.71 3.93
N GLY A 577 2.32 -4.54 3.78
CA GLY A 577 2.67 -3.55 2.75
C GLY A 577 3.80 -2.61 3.16
N GLU A 578 4.38 -2.77 4.34
CA GLU A 578 5.43 -1.87 4.84
C GLU A 578 6.83 -2.39 4.51
N LEU A 579 7.70 -1.48 4.07
CA LEU A 579 9.12 -1.77 3.83
C LEU A 579 9.95 -1.74 5.12
N ALA A 580 9.49 -1.04 6.17
CA ALA A 580 10.24 -0.90 7.42
C ALA A 580 10.49 -2.23 8.16
N PRO A 581 9.51 -3.15 8.32
CA PRO A 581 9.78 -4.48 8.90
C PRO A 581 10.67 -5.34 8.02
N LYS A 582 10.56 -5.22 6.68
CA LYS A 582 11.44 -5.94 5.76
C LYS A 582 12.89 -5.47 5.90
N LEU A 583 13.13 -4.16 5.98
CA LEU A 583 14.46 -3.58 6.21
C LEU A 583 15.05 -3.98 7.57
N ALA A 584 14.23 -4.04 8.62
CA ALA A 584 14.65 -4.48 9.95
C ALA A 584 14.97 -5.98 9.99
N LEU A 585 14.17 -6.83 9.33
CA LEU A 585 14.45 -8.27 9.18
C LEU A 585 15.75 -8.49 8.40
N ALA A 586 15.96 -7.79 7.29
CA ALA A 586 17.18 -7.89 6.50
C ALA A 586 18.43 -7.52 7.32
N ALA A 587 18.37 -6.42 8.06
CA ALA A 587 19.47 -5.99 8.93
C ALA A 587 19.68 -6.95 10.12
N THR A 588 18.64 -7.58 10.64
CA THR A 588 18.74 -8.59 11.71
C THR A 588 19.40 -9.88 11.20
N ALA A 589 18.99 -10.36 10.03
CA ALA A 589 19.58 -11.52 9.35
C ALA A 589 21.06 -11.29 9.01
N GLU A 590 21.43 -10.09 8.54
CA GLU A 590 22.82 -9.72 8.29
C GLU A 590 23.68 -9.69 9.58
N LEU A 591 23.14 -9.18 10.70
CA LEU A 591 23.83 -9.21 12.00
C LEU A 591 23.96 -10.63 12.57
N ALA A 592 22.99 -11.51 12.29
CA ALA A 592 22.99 -12.91 12.69
C ALA A 592 23.88 -13.80 11.81
N GLY A 593 24.19 -13.37 10.59
CA GLY A 593 24.92 -14.16 9.60
C GLY A 593 24.09 -15.32 9.02
N THR A 594 22.79 -15.10 8.79
CA THR A 594 21.93 -16.07 8.08
C THR A 594 22.04 -15.88 6.56
N ALA A 595 20.97 -16.17 5.81
CA ALA A 595 20.89 -15.93 4.35
C ALA A 595 19.53 -15.31 3.93
N ASP A 596 18.68 -14.96 4.88
CA ASP A 596 17.34 -14.40 4.63
C ASP A 596 17.39 -12.90 4.28
N GLU A 597 18.51 -12.23 4.56
CA GLU A 597 18.72 -10.82 4.28
C GLU A 597 18.65 -10.50 2.78
N LEU A 598 19.11 -11.41 1.91
CA LEU A 598 19.05 -11.24 0.46
C LEU A 598 17.61 -11.04 -0.02
N LYS A 599 16.67 -11.87 0.46
CA LYS A 599 15.25 -11.79 0.08
C LYS A 599 14.66 -10.43 0.46
N PHE A 600 14.83 -10.03 1.72
CA PHE A 600 14.22 -8.81 2.24
C PHE A 600 14.89 -7.53 1.72
N TYR A 601 16.23 -7.48 1.60
CA TYR A 601 16.91 -6.36 0.96
C TYR A 601 16.51 -6.23 -0.52
N ASN A 602 16.35 -7.34 -1.26
CA ASN A 602 15.88 -7.31 -2.64
C ASN A 602 14.46 -6.72 -2.76
N THR A 603 13.50 -7.15 -1.94
CA THR A 603 12.13 -6.58 -1.95
C THR A 603 12.12 -5.09 -1.61
N VAL A 604 12.91 -4.64 -0.63
CA VAL A 604 12.97 -3.22 -0.27
C VAL A 604 13.63 -2.40 -1.38
N TRP A 605 14.76 -2.85 -1.92
CA TRP A 605 15.51 -2.12 -2.95
C TRP A 605 14.77 -2.04 -4.29
N SER A 606 14.16 -3.14 -4.74
CA SER A 606 13.38 -3.16 -5.98
C SER A 606 12.13 -2.27 -5.89
N THR A 607 11.52 -2.16 -4.71
CA THR A 607 10.33 -1.32 -4.49
C THR A 607 10.68 0.16 -4.34
N ASP A 608 11.74 0.50 -3.61
CA ASP A 608 12.18 1.88 -3.37
C ASP A 608 13.72 1.98 -3.32
N ASN A 609 14.31 2.35 -4.46
CA ASN A 609 15.76 2.58 -4.56
C ASN A 609 16.24 3.91 -3.93
N GLY A 610 15.35 4.65 -3.25
CA GLY A 610 15.70 5.68 -2.29
C GLY A 610 16.16 5.11 -0.94
N VAL A 611 15.84 3.84 -0.62
CA VAL A 611 16.27 3.16 0.61
C VAL A 611 17.71 2.65 0.45
N ILE A 612 18.67 3.57 0.44
CA ILE A 612 20.09 3.30 0.13
C ILE A 612 20.69 2.16 0.98
N SER A 613 20.34 2.05 2.27
CA SER A 613 20.82 0.95 3.12
C SER A 613 20.48 -0.44 2.56
N ALA A 614 19.32 -0.59 1.88
CA ALA A 614 18.91 -1.84 1.26
C ALA A 614 19.71 -2.18 0.01
N GLY A 615 20.06 -1.19 -0.83
CA GLY A 615 20.93 -1.41 -1.98
C GLY A 615 22.34 -1.83 -1.58
N PHE A 616 22.92 -1.19 -0.57
CA PHE A 616 24.23 -1.60 -0.03
C PHE A 616 24.17 -2.95 0.68
N GLY A 617 23.08 -3.25 1.42
CA GLY A 617 22.85 -4.57 2.04
C GLY A 617 22.70 -5.70 1.02
N LEU A 618 21.86 -5.49 -0.01
CA LEU A 618 21.68 -6.42 -1.13
C LEU A 618 23.01 -6.68 -1.85
N ALA A 619 23.79 -5.63 -2.14
CA ALA A 619 25.09 -5.78 -2.77
C ALA A 619 26.09 -6.56 -1.91
N ARG A 620 26.05 -6.45 -0.57
CA ARG A 620 26.87 -7.30 0.33
C ARG A 620 26.40 -8.75 0.28
N ALA A 621 25.09 -9.01 0.40
CA ALA A 621 24.53 -10.36 0.35
C ALA A 621 24.83 -11.06 -1.00
N GLN A 622 24.64 -10.37 -2.12
CA GLN A 622 25.02 -10.84 -3.46
C GLN A 622 26.53 -11.11 -3.58
N SER A 623 27.38 -10.27 -2.98
CA SER A 623 28.84 -10.49 -2.98
C SER A 623 29.25 -11.72 -2.17
N VAL A 624 28.60 -11.98 -1.02
CA VAL A 624 28.80 -13.18 -0.19
C VAL A 624 28.31 -14.45 -0.91
N ALA A 625 27.18 -14.37 -1.62
CA ALA A 625 26.66 -15.44 -2.47
C ALA A 625 27.51 -15.69 -3.74
N GLY A 626 28.51 -14.83 -4.02
CA GLY A 626 29.40 -14.94 -5.18
C GLY A 626 28.97 -14.11 -6.40
N SER A 627 27.71 -13.68 -6.46
CA SER A 627 27.09 -12.82 -7.49
C SER A 627 27.60 -11.36 -7.47
N ARG A 628 28.92 -11.17 -7.49
CA ARG A 628 29.59 -9.85 -7.45
C ARG A 628 29.15 -8.92 -8.60
N ASP A 629 28.87 -9.48 -9.78
CA ASP A 629 28.45 -8.68 -10.94
C ASP A 629 26.98 -8.20 -10.82
N GLU A 630 26.13 -8.90 -10.05
CA GLU A 630 24.81 -8.40 -9.66
C GLU A 630 24.93 -7.34 -8.56
N ALA A 631 25.82 -7.54 -7.57
CA ALA A 631 26.10 -6.56 -6.53
C ALA A 631 26.55 -5.20 -7.11
N VAL A 632 27.34 -5.22 -8.18
CA VAL A 632 27.74 -4.03 -8.93
C VAL A 632 26.55 -3.40 -9.66
N GLN A 633 25.65 -4.18 -10.26
CA GLN A 633 24.42 -3.66 -10.88
C GLN A 633 23.49 -3.01 -9.85
N THR A 634 23.33 -3.62 -8.67
CA THR A 634 22.59 -3.07 -7.52
C THR A 634 23.16 -1.70 -7.09
N LEU A 635 24.48 -1.60 -6.93
CA LEU A 635 25.14 -0.33 -6.59
C LEU A 635 25.08 0.69 -7.74
N ASP A 636 25.08 0.24 -8.99
CA ASP A 636 24.92 1.11 -10.16
C ASP A 636 23.51 1.69 -10.31
N GLN A 637 22.49 1.11 -9.64
CA GLN A 637 21.12 1.65 -9.57
C GLN A 637 20.95 2.76 -8.51
N VAL A 638 21.96 3.05 -7.70
CA VAL A 638 21.92 4.18 -6.74
C VAL A 638 21.72 5.50 -7.50
N PRO A 639 20.69 6.30 -7.16
CA PRO A 639 20.38 7.53 -7.90
C PRO A 639 21.53 8.56 -7.88
N PRO A 640 21.85 9.22 -9.02
CA PRO A 640 22.85 10.30 -9.09
C PRO A 640 22.56 11.51 -8.19
N THR A 641 21.32 11.68 -7.73
CA THR A 641 20.90 12.70 -6.76
C THR A 641 21.20 12.33 -5.31
N SER A 642 21.63 11.09 -5.04
CA SER A 642 21.99 10.63 -3.70
C SER A 642 23.38 11.09 -3.31
N ARG A 643 23.53 11.64 -2.10
CA ARG A 643 24.85 11.93 -1.48
C ARG A 643 25.77 10.71 -1.38
N HIS A 644 25.22 9.50 -1.51
CA HIS A 644 25.95 8.23 -1.45
C HIS A 644 26.30 7.67 -2.84
N PHE A 645 26.03 8.40 -3.93
CA PHE A 645 26.36 7.96 -5.29
C PHE A 645 27.87 7.75 -5.48
N THR A 646 28.71 8.70 -5.03
CA THR A 646 30.18 8.56 -5.04
C THR A 646 30.61 7.30 -4.31
N THR A 647 30.13 7.10 -3.08
CA THR A 647 30.41 5.89 -2.28
C THR A 647 29.98 4.63 -3.02
N ALA A 648 28.81 4.61 -3.67
CA ALA A 648 28.33 3.44 -4.41
C ALA A 648 29.25 3.08 -5.58
N ARG A 649 29.75 4.06 -6.35
CA ARG A 649 30.69 3.80 -7.47
C ARG A 649 32.06 3.33 -6.97
N LEU A 650 32.55 3.87 -5.86
CA LEU A 650 33.77 3.39 -5.21
C LEU A 650 33.60 1.97 -4.65
N THR A 651 32.51 1.69 -3.94
CA THR A 651 32.15 0.34 -3.46
C THR A 651 32.06 -0.65 -4.62
N SER A 652 31.44 -0.30 -5.76
CA SER A 652 31.41 -1.15 -6.96
C SER A 652 32.82 -1.49 -7.47
N ALA A 653 33.73 -0.52 -7.49
CA ALA A 653 35.13 -0.75 -7.90
C ALA A 653 35.87 -1.67 -6.91
N VAL A 654 35.60 -1.57 -5.62
CA VAL A 654 36.15 -2.49 -4.60
C VAL A 654 35.55 -3.90 -4.74
N THR A 655 34.23 -4.04 -4.89
CA THR A 655 33.53 -5.33 -5.07
C THR A 655 34.02 -6.12 -6.30
N LEU A 656 34.46 -5.44 -7.36
CA LEU A 656 35.01 -6.09 -8.55
C LEU A 656 36.38 -6.74 -8.32
N LEU A 657 37.20 -6.20 -7.40
CA LEU A 657 38.62 -6.54 -7.25
C LEU A 657 38.94 -7.27 -5.94
N SER A 658 38.30 -6.89 -4.83
CA SER A 658 38.62 -7.43 -3.50
C SER A 658 38.11 -8.85 -3.29
N GLY A 659 38.92 -9.67 -2.61
CA GLY A 659 38.55 -11.05 -2.28
C GLY A 659 38.42 -11.98 -3.48
N ARG A 660 39.15 -11.70 -4.57
CA ARG A 660 39.39 -12.61 -5.71
C ARG A 660 40.89 -12.94 -5.77
N SER A 661 41.24 -14.10 -6.29
CA SER A 661 42.60 -14.44 -6.72
C SER A 661 42.94 -13.81 -8.08
N THR A 662 44.23 -13.71 -8.46
CA THR A 662 44.64 -13.10 -9.75
C THR A 662 44.02 -13.80 -10.96
N GLY A 663 43.79 -15.11 -10.89
CA GLY A 663 43.12 -15.90 -11.93
C GLY A 663 41.58 -15.77 -11.97
N GLU A 664 40.94 -15.19 -10.97
CA GLU A 664 39.48 -14.92 -10.94
C GLU A 664 39.13 -13.49 -11.39
N ILE A 665 40.14 -12.64 -11.60
CA ILE A 665 39.99 -11.26 -12.06
C ILE A 665 40.19 -11.23 -13.57
N THR A 666 39.20 -10.71 -14.30
CA THR A 666 39.34 -10.49 -15.75
C THR A 666 39.81 -9.08 -16.06
N GLU A 667 40.42 -8.86 -17.23
CA GLU A 667 40.73 -7.50 -17.73
C GLU A 667 39.47 -6.62 -17.74
N GLN A 668 38.29 -7.22 -17.99
CA GLN A 668 37.03 -6.49 -17.99
C GLN A 668 36.62 -6.02 -16.57
N ASN A 669 36.84 -6.83 -15.52
CA ASN A 669 36.57 -6.38 -14.14
C ASN A 669 37.50 -5.22 -13.75
N ILE A 670 38.78 -5.24 -14.17
CA ILE A 670 39.75 -4.15 -13.95
C ILE A 670 39.31 -2.88 -14.68
N ARG A 671 38.94 -2.99 -15.96
CA ARG A 671 38.39 -1.87 -16.75
C ARG A 671 37.10 -1.32 -16.13
N ASP A 672 36.26 -2.17 -15.58
CA ASP A 672 34.97 -1.78 -14.99
C ASP A 672 35.12 -1.10 -13.63
N ALA A 673 36.12 -1.49 -12.84
CA ALA A 673 36.52 -0.74 -11.65
C ALA A 673 37.13 0.61 -12.06
N ALA A 674 38.06 0.63 -13.03
CA ALA A 674 38.68 1.84 -13.55
C ALA A 674 37.65 2.87 -14.05
N ARG A 675 36.71 2.48 -14.93
CA ARG A 675 35.68 3.38 -15.48
C ARG A 675 34.81 4.04 -14.41
N ARG A 676 34.52 3.35 -13.29
CA ARG A 676 33.73 3.90 -12.18
C ARG A 676 34.50 4.89 -11.31
N VAL A 677 35.82 4.78 -11.26
CA VAL A 677 36.71 5.70 -10.54
C VAL A 677 37.11 6.90 -11.42
N GLU A 678 37.31 6.68 -12.72
CA GLU A 678 37.68 7.72 -13.69
C GLU A 678 36.56 8.77 -13.92
N ALA A 679 35.31 8.38 -13.66
CA ALA A 679 34.15 9.27 -13.70
C ALA A 679 34.03 10.19 -12.46
N LEU A 680 34.89 10.04 -11.45
CA LEU A 680 34.88 10.82 -10.21
C LEU A 680 36.07 11.79 -10.17
N PRO A 681 35.89 13.05 -9.71
CA PRO A 681 37.01 13.98 -9.60
C PRO A 681 37.91 13.61 -8.42
N ASP A 682 39.23 13.80 -8.57
CA ASP A 682 40.24 13.46 -7.55
C ASP A 682 40.10 14.25 -6.21
N SER A 683 39.16 15.20 -6.13
CA SER A 683 38.78 15.93 -4.91
C SER A 683 37.78 15.18 -4.01
N GLU A 684 37.09 14.16 -4.53
CA GLU A 684 36.15 13.36 -3.73
C GLU A 684 36.88 12.46 -2.73
N PRO A 685 36.37 12.30 -1.50
CA PRO A 685 36.95 11.39 -0.51
C PRO A 685 37.12 9.97 -1.07
N ARG A 686 38.21 9.32 -0.67
CA ARG A 686 38.61 7.97 -1.07
C ARG A 686 38.94 7.73 -2.55
N VAL A 687 38.72 8.67 -3.48
CA VAL A 687 39.09 8.46 -4.91
C VAL A 687 40.57 8.07 -5.06
N LEU A 688 41.49 8.79 -4.40
CA LEU A 688 42.93 8.53 -4.51
C LEU A 688 43.36 7.11 -4.06
N GLN A 689 42.74 6.56 -3.01
CA GLN A 689 43.10 5.20 -2.56
C GLN A 689 42.48 4.11 -3.43
N ILE A 690 41.27 4.31 -3.97
CA ILE A 690 40.68 3.35 -4.91
C ILE A 690 41.42 3.41 -6.26
N ARG A 691 41.91 4.57 -6.70
CA ARG A 691 42.85 4.66 -7.84
C ARG A 691 44.11 3.84 -7.61
N ALA A 692 44.72 3.93 -6.42
CA ALA A 692 45.89 3.14 -6.05
C ALA A 692 45.58 1.63 -6.05
N LEU A 693 44.43 1.22 -5.51
CA LEU A 693 43.96 -0.16 -5.51
C LEU A 693 43.78 -0.70 -6.93
N VAL A 694 43.03 0.01 -7.79
CA VAL A 694 42.78 -0.41 -9.18
C VAL A 694 44.08 -0.54 -9.99
N LEU A 695 45.01 0.41 -9.84
CA LEU A 695 46.31 0.36 -10.53
C LEU A 695 47.22 -0.75 -9.98
N GLY A 696 47.18 -1.01 -8.67
CA GLY A 696 47.87 -2.14 -8.05
C GLY A 696 47.36 -3.49 -8.56
N THR A 697 46.05 -3.73 -8.49
CA THR A 697 45.45 -4.98 -9.00
C THR A 697 45.66 -5.16 -10.50
N ALA A 698 45.67 -4.09 -11.29
CA ALA A 698 46.01 -4.15 -12.72
C ALA A 698 47.48 -4.52 -12.96
N MET A 699 48.40 -4.07 -12.09
CA MET A 699 49.83 -4.41 -12.16
C MET A 699 50.08 -5.86 -11.76
N ASP A 700 49.44 -6.34 -10.70
CA ASP A 700 49.52 -7.73 -10.24
C ASP A 700 48.94 -8.68 -11.29
N TRP A 701 47.82 -8.31 -11.93
CA TRP A 701 47.19 -9.09 -13.00
C TRP A 701 48.08 -9.25 -14.25
N LEU A 702 48.90 -8.24 -14.58
CA LEU A 702 49.87 -8.32 -15.69
C LEU A 702 51.04 -9.28 -15.43
N ALA A 703 51.24 -9.78 -14.20
CA ALA A 703 52.25 -10.81 -13.94
C ALA A 703 51.88 -12.16 -14.61
N ASP A 704 50.58 -12.46 -14.64
CA ASP A 704 50.03 -13.72 -15.16
C ASP A 704 49.36 -13.58 -16.54
N ASN A 705 49.05 -12.36 -16.99
CA ASN A 705 48.19 -12.08 -18.15
C ASN A 705 48.72 -11.00 -19.11
N THR A 706 48.18 -10.95 -20.33
CA THR A 706 48.45 -9.89 -21.31
C THR A 706 47.22 -8.99 -21.51
N ALA A 707 47.41 -7.66 -21.43
CA ALA A 707 46.35 -6.69 -21.66
C ALA A 707 46.01 -6.51 -23.15
N SER A 708 44.74 -6.18 -23.44
CA SER A 708 44.23 -5.87 -24.78
C SER A 708 43.86 -4.39 -24.99
N SER A 709 44.08 -3.53 -23.99
CA SER A 709 43.91 -2.06 -24.05
C SER A 709 45.25 -1.33 -23.99
N ASN A 710 45.28 -0.09 -24.47
CA ASN A 710 46.45 0.78 -24.38
C ASN A 710 46.61 1.47 -23.01
N HIS A 711 45.54 1.61 -22.19
CA HIS A 711 45.58 2.37 -20.93
C HIS A 711 44.53 1.96 -19.88
N ILE A 712 44.78 2.36 -18.62
CA ILE A 712 43.91 2.30 -17.43
C ILE A 712 44.12 3.58 -16.60
N LEU A 713 43.05 4.29 -16.21
CA LEU A 713 43.10 5.48 -15.34
C LEU A 713 44.10 6.57 -15.82
N GLY A 714 44.21 6.75 -17.14
CA GLY A 714 45.17 7.65 -17.80
C GLY A 714 46.60 7.11 -17.98
N PHE A 715 46.97 5.97 -17.38
CA PHE A 715 48.30 5.38 -17.47
C PHE A 715 48.37 4.26 -18.53
N PRO A 716 49.47 4.10 -19.28
CA PRO A 716 49.60 3.00 -20.24
C PRO A 716 49.42 1.63 -19.57
N PHE A 717 48.69 0.70 -20.21
CA PHE A 717 48.42 -0.64 -19.66
C PHE A 717 49.61 -1.59 -19.93
N THR A 718 50.77 -1.17 -19.44
CA THR A 718 52.03 -1.92 -19.49
C THR A 718 52.64 -1.93 -18.09
N GLU A 719 53.53 -2.87 -17.81
CA GLU A 719 54.22 -2.96 -16.51
C GLU A 719 54.84 -1.61 -16.10
N HIS A 720 55.49 -0.90 -17.04
CA HIS A 720 56.07 0.41 -16.81
C HIS A 720 55.01 1.50 -16.53
N GLY A 721 53.93 1.53 -17.32
CA GLY A 721 52.87 2.54 -17.19
C GLY A 721 52.10 2.39 -15.88
N LEU A 722 51.74 1.17 -15.49
CA LEU A 722 51.07 0.90 -14.22
C LEU A 722 51.98 1.15 -13.02
N LYS A 723 53.27 0.78 -13.08
CA LYS A 723 54.24 1.12 -12.02
C LYS A 723 54.36 2.62 -11.79
N LEU A 724 54.38 3.41 -12.88
CA LEU A 724 54.35 4.88 -12.80
C LEU A 724 53.04 5.41 -12.18
N GLY A 725 51.91 4.79 -12.50
CA GLY A 725 50.60 5.13 -11.94
C GLY A 725 50.46 4.81 -10.45
N VAL A 726 50.97 3.65 -10.01
CA VAL A 726 51.02 3.27 -8.59
C VAL A 726 51.98 4.19 -7.83
N GLU A 727 53.18 4.46 -8.36
CA GLU A 727 54.12 5.44 -7.76
C GLU A 727 53.45 6.82 -7.60
N ALA A 728 52.80 7.34 -8.65
CA ALA A 728 52.11 8.63 -8.61
C ALA A 728 50.98 8.66 -7.57
N SER A 729 50.20 7.59 -7.47
CA SER A 729 49.08 7.47 -6.51
C SER A 729 49.57 7.38 -5.07
N LEU A 730 50.61 6.58 -4.80
CA LEU A 730 51.24 6.50 -3.48
C LEU A 730 51.91 7.83 -3.08
N ARG A 731 52.56 8.53 -4.01
CA ARG A 731 53.08 9.90 -3.78
C ARG A 731 51.98 10.97 -3.65
N ALA A 732 50.75 10.70 -4.08
CA ALA A 732 49.60 11.55 -3.77
C ALA A 732 49.10 11.30 -2.35
N LEU A 733 48.87 10.04 -1.98
CA LEU A 733 48.49 9.63 -0.61
C LEU A 733 49.52 10.13 0.43
N ALA A 734 50.82 10.00 0.16
CA ALA A 734 51.88 10.47 1.05
C ALA A 734 51.88 11.99 1.31
N ARG A 735 51.20 12.80 0.48
CA ARG A 735 51.05 14.25 0.69
C ARG A 735 49.86 14.59 1.60
N VAL A 736 48.90 13.69 1.77
CA VAL A 736 47.70 13.88 2.61
C VAL A 736 47.67 12.99 3.86
N ALA A 737 48.62 12.06 3.98
CA ALA A 737 48.74 11.16 5.14
C ALA A 737 48.82 11.94 6.47
N PRO A 738 48.00 11.59 7.49
CA PRO A 738 47.88 12.35 8.74
C PRO A 738 49.06 12.13 9.69
N THR A 739 49.88 11.08 9.47
CA THR A 739 51.04 10.77 10.31
C THR A 739 52.33 10.77 9.49
N GLN A 740 53.42 11.27 10.10
CA GLN A 740 54.74 11.26 9.46
C GLN A 740 55.28 9.84 9.22
N SER A 741 54.93 8.89 10.09
CA SER A 741 55.25 7.47 9.95
C SER A 741 54.61 6.85 8.70
N HIS A 742 53.29 7.02 8.51
CA HIS A 742 52.61 6.48 7.33
C HIS A 742 53.06 7.17 6.04
N ARG A 743 53.31 8.49 6.10
CA ARG A 743 53.93 9.21 4.97
C ARG A 743 55.27 8.59 4.53
N TYR A 744 56.13 8.16 5.46
CA TYR A 744 57.37 7.47 5.09
C TYR A 744 57.08 6.09 4.48
N ALA A 745 56.20 5.29 5.09
CA ALA A 745 55.82 3.97 4.54
C ALA A 745 55.27 4.05 3.10
N LEU A 746 54.42 5.04 2.81
CA LEU A 746 53.92 5.30 1.45
C LEU A 746 55.02 5.77 0.48
N ILE A 747 55.99 6.56 0.95
CA ILE A 747 57.14 6.99 0.14
C ILE A 747 58.04 5.80 -0.19
N ASP A 748 58.31 4.91 0.78
CA ASP A 748 59.15 3.73 0.60
C ASP A 748 58.48 2.70 -0.33
N LEU A 749 57.16 2.53 -0.22
CA LEU A 749 56.37 1.72 -1.16
C LEU A 749 56.34 2.34 -2.57
N ALA A 750 56.22 3.67 -2.68
CA ALA A 750 56.33 4.36 -3.97
C ALA A 750 57.74 4.20 -4.58
N ASN A 751 58.79 4.13 -3.75
CA ASN A 751 60.16 3.92 -4.19
C ASN A 751 60.44 2.47 -4.62
N SER A 752 59.76 1.48 -4.06
CA SER A 752 59.94 0.05 -4.41
C SER A 752 59.15 -0.37 -5.66
N VAL A 753 58.00 0.24 -5.93
CA VAL A 753 57.20 0.00 -7.15
C VAL A 753 57.73 0.79 -8.36
N ARG A 754 58.52 1.84 -8.13
CA ARG A 754 59.10 2.74 -9.13
C ARG A 754 59.70 2.00 -10.34
N PRO A 755 59.33 2.33 -11.59
CA PRO A 755 59.91 1.68 -12.76
C PRO A 755 61.38 2.08 -12.93
N MET A 756 62.23 1.11 -13.29
CA MET A 756 63.64 1.36 -13.60
C MET A 756 63.74 2.27 -14.83
N SER A 757 64.41 3.41 -14.68
CA SER A 757 64.64 4.35 -15.79
C SER A 757 65.74 3.81 -16.71
N THR A 758 65.37 3.43 -17.93
CA THR A 758 66.32 3.14 -19.02
C THR A 758 66.90 4.44 -19.58
N PHE A 759 68.03 4.87 -19.01
CA PHE A 759 68.94 5.88 -19.55
C PHE A 759 70.15 5.19 -20.19
#